data_AF-A0A7X8W162-F1
#
_entry.id   AF-A0A7X8W162-F1
#
_cell.length_a   1.000
_cell.length_b   1.000
_cell.length_c   1.000
_cell.angle_alpha   90.00
_cell.angle_beta   90.00
_cell.angle_gamma   90.00
#
_symmetry.space_group_name_H-M   'P 1'
#
loop_
_entity.id
_entity.type
_entity.pdbx_description
1 polymer ?
#
loop_
_entity_poly.entity_id
_entity_poly.type
_entity_poly.pdbx_seq_one_letter_code
_entity_poly.pdbx_strand_id
1 'polypeptide(L)'
;MRKRQLMIVMTLLLILALLAGCVGSDTKESNPTLTDLSDTDFSNVDFSTSVFKHVNNGGVTDNDILPYNVDVITGATMTVEGPAVVTSIPLSVRELENRNAGLVRGVYTDTAGTRVYEGMNLAYLLYEMTDGDNGIFLTDTAYRVELKNHNRAPVASFTLDEILKASTDGRPILLAYGVGTLDGTFSAPFVFDALAEGEHSLGYVPELDNEDGCIRLVYDMEKYGISASGATFTNVAYIYVREEEEPGFKHTEAEEFDVSRYTDYIITFRGAGLGYEIDLTVRQLEDLVVHGPDGIIPGGMGYADDYSLANNAYWYVNSFEGLDLYKLLMYLGMESAEDMGLQKARTTLVHFIAADGVPSSETFSVDTLSSPDVFGFYNRNAADHGDGSYIPTNADLEDTGYPVLLAYGVNRYPYTIQKTDPAYVSGLSNSGGPLRVVFGKTQYNHANGSNQVQYLSELLVGEDILYNTHQYTPDQALHALADETIAVRVQGEDGRVLINQNITVGELEDLVYGAMISRENKKAARRKDSYEIPVNNVYETHIFEGVSLEYLLMETMRLPGMNGVATFSNGEDQLTLPLDDLFRLGYNADLERGNMSAILAFAKNGTPLTVKAGDAGYIQERKLYPFLDSDPEVYPVNNCGGPVALILPSSSPVESSGKILSSVKEIEITLIPDAYAHLDGVYSLSRNEKIILEGPGLEEERSLTLEALEGRQRLARTFDFTLLMEDGSLKTARYRGIPVYPLFIQSGIKNNAGDVAIRTAGGESVTVSLSSLKRNIKDEGGNDLCAILAYGIGTDEHDRLAGLPLTASSDDPGYVASAKNDGGPLALLIPNEDGTAKRIEHVVSLEVSAREIDTWSHRMSDVFEEFLEAPFTLTVRNDASEWHGDYTLDALENMKNLIVRDDYTVLDLGECEGVDIWKLILQEVGWMPGIDDPISITAYASDGYKNDLLSVFSMDGFRLGVPNEYGDNKPLILCYAINGYPLVDNENHEGYTGLAGNAGGPLRIVAETNQGASVKHCMKIVVTIKGSENFNSVDQNEGDK
;
A
#
# COMPACT_ATOMS: atom_id res chain seq x y z
N MET A 1 32.63 10.20 14.41
CA MET A 1 33.22 11.39 15.10
C MET A 1 34.69 11.68 14.79
N ARG A 2 35.63 10.72 14.72
CA ARG A 2 37.07 11.00 14.44
C ARG A 2 37.42 11.38 12.98
N LYS A 3 36.56 11.11 11.99
CA LYS A 3 36.77 11.52 10.58
C LYS A 3 36.44 13.01 10.31
N ARG A 4 35.47 13.60 11.02
CA ARG A 4 35.08 15.02 10.87
C ARG A 4 36.17 16.00 11.33
N GLN A 5 37.00 15.64 12.31
CA GLN A 5 38.08 16.51 12.80
C GLN A 5 39.33 16.52 11.90
N LEU A 6 39.56 15.47 11.09
CA LEU A 6 40.72 15.42 10.20
C LEU A 6 40.51 16.29 8.93
N MET A 7 39.27 16.41 8.47
CA MET A 7 38.92 17.18 7.28
C MET A 7 38.99 18.70 7.53
N ILE A 8 38.57 19.17 8.72
CA ILE A 8 38.62 20.58 9.10
C ILE A 8 40.07 21.10 9.23
N VAL A 9 41.02 20.25 9.65
CA VAL A 9 42.44 20.62 9.78
C VAL A 9 43.14 20.68 8.41
N MET A 10 42.74 19.87 7.43
CA MET A 10 43.29 19.95 6.07
C MET A 10 42.82 21.19 5.30
N THR A 11 41.56 21.61 5.48
CA THR A 11 41.00 22.79 4.82
C THR A 11 41.65 24.09 5.32
N LEU A 12 41.99 24.19 6.61
CA LEU A 12 42.69 25.36 7.16
C LEU A 12 44.16 25.49 6.70
N LEU A 13 44.82 24.37 6.38
CA LEU A 13 46.20 24.37 5.87
C LEU A 13 46.29 24.75 4.38
N LEU A 14 45.24 24.51 3.60
CA LEU A 14 45.18 24.90 2.19
C LEU A 14 44.93 26.41 2.01
N ILE A 15 44.13 27.01 2.90
CA ILE A 15 43.81 28.46 2.87
C ILE A 15 45.04 29.31 3.23
N LEU A 16 45.93 28.83 4.11
CA LEU A 16 47.16 29.56 4.43
C LEU A 16 48.25 29.48 3.34
N ALA A 17 48.19 28.50 2.44
CA ALA A 17 49.16 28.36 1.35
C ALA A 17 48.87 29.26 0.14
N LEU A 18 47.60 29.68 -0.05
CA LEU A 18 47.17 30.52 -1.18
C LEU A 18 47.37 32.03 -0.94
N LEU A 19 47.59 32.48 0.30
CA LEU A 19 47.76 33.89 0.64
C LEU A 19 49.20 34.44 0.49
N ALA A 20 50.17 33.64 0.04
CA ALA A 20 51.59 34.02 0.01
C ALA A 20 52.29 33.95 -1.37
N GLY A 21 51.57 33.77 -2.47
CA GLY A 21 52.16 33.54 -3.79
C GLY A 21 51.75 34.57 -4.85
N CYS A 22 52.73 35.35 -5.32
CA CYS A 22 52.79 36.04 -6.62
C CYS A 22 52.13 37.42 -6.75
N VAL A 23 52.93 38.42 -6.35
CA VAL A 23 53.08 39.71 -7.04
C VAL A 23 53.60 39.47 -8.47
N GLY A 24 52.93 40.02 -9.48
CA GLY A 24 53.40 40.05 -10.87
C GLY A 24 52.66 41.12 -11.65
N SER A 25 53.33 42.24 -11.90
CA SER A 25 52.88 43.33 -12.75
C SER A 25 52.93 42.94 -14.22
N ASP A 26 51.89 43.23 -15.00
CA ASP A 26 52.07 43.68 -16.39
C ASP A 26 50.87 44.50 -16.88
N THR A 27 51.19 45.72 -17.27
CA THR A 27 50.32 46.73 -17.89
C THR A 27 50.12 46.44 -19.37
N LYS A 28 48.87 46.42 -19.86
CA LYS A 28 48.55 46.74 -21.26
C LYS A 28 47.27 47.58 -21.36
N GLU A 29 47.37 48.57 -22.24
CA GLU A 29 46.51 49.73 -22.38
C GLU A 29 45.05 49.41 -22.75
N SER A 30 44.18 50.23 -22.16
CA SER A 30 42.73 50.31 -22.32
C SER A 30 42.27 50.66 -23.74
N ASN A 31 41.25 49.94 -24.21
CA ASN A 31 40.28 50.45 -25.18
C ASN A 31 39.00 50.82 -24.39
N PRO A 32 38.59 52.09 -24.30
CA PRO A 32 37.51 52.49 -23.41
C PRO A 32 36.17 52.38 -24.16
N THR A 33 35.53 51.19 -24.17
CA THR A 33 34.09 51.01 -24.52
C THR A 33 33.56 49.58 -24.33
N LEU A 34 34.08 48.81 -23.37
CA LEU A 34 33.32 47.71 -22.77
C LEU A 34 33.65 47.72 -21.28
N THR A 35 32.74 48.24 -20.48
CA THR A 35 32.66 47.88 -19.06
C THR A 35 32.43 46.37 -19.02
N ASP A 36 33.33 45.65 -18.38
CA ASP A 36 33.14 44.25 -18.03
C ASP A 36 31.99 44.21 -17.00
N LEU A 37 30.77 43.93 -17.47
CA LEU A 37 29.54 43.97 -16.68
C LEU A 37 29.36 42.70 -15.81
N SER A 38 30.38 41.84 -15.76
CA SER A 38 30.49 40.73 -14.81
C SER A 38 30.62 41.18 -13.34
N ASP A 39 30.92 42.47 -13.11
CA ASP A 39 31.10 43.07 -11.77
C ASP A 39 29.84 43.78 -11.23
N THR A 40 28.64 43.42 -11.73
CA THR A 40 27.39 43.93 -11.13
C THR A 40 27.17 43.28 -9.76
N ASP A 41 27.28 44.07 -8.68
CA ASP A 41 27.12 43.58 -7.31
C ASP A 41 25.63 43.43 -6.92
N PHE A 42 25.18 42.19 -6.78
CA PHE A 42 23.83 41.83 -6.32
C PHE A 42 23.77 41.41 -4.85
N SER A 43 24.83 41.62 -4.06
CA SER A 43 24.90 41.15 -2.66
C SER A 43 23.90 41.82 -1.71
N ASN A 44 23.28 42.94 -2.09
CA ASN A 44 22.33 43.71 -1.28
C ASN A 44 20.92 43.81 -1.90
N VAL A 45 20.51 42.85 -2.74
CA VAL A 45 19.16 42.84 -3.33
C VAL A 45 18.11 42.54 -2.25
N ASP A 46 17.09 43.39 -2.14
CA ASP A 46 15.88 43.10 -1.37
C ASP A 46 14.88 42.35 -2.26
N PHE A 47 14.76 41.05 -2.02
CA PHE A 47 13.87 40.18 -2.78
C PHE A 47 12.40 40.31 -2.36
N SER A 48 12.07 40.91 -1.20
CA SER A 48 10.69 40.98 -0.71
C SER A 48 9.79 41.87 -1.59
N THR A 49 10.37 42.89 -2.20
CA THR A 49 9.67 43.86 -3.06
C THR A 49 10.07 43.77 -4.54
N SER A 50 10.71 42.65 -4.92
CA SER A 50 11.27 42.50 -6.26
C SER A 50 10.21 42.57 -7.35
N VAL A 51 10.47 43.39 -8.36
CA VAL A 51 9.66 43.53 -9.58
C VAL A 51 9.77 42.33 -10.52
N PHE A 52 10.71 41.42 -10.24
CA PHE A 52 10.86 40.16 -10.98
C PHE A 52 9.85 39.10 -10.52
N LYS A 53 9.18 39.29 -9.36
CA LYS A 53 8.25 38.32 -8.77
C LYS A 53 6.81 38.53 -9.26
N HIS A 54 6.11 37.42 -9.46
CA HIS A 54 4.68 37.40 -9.75
C HIS A 54 3.82 37.78 -8.53
N VAL A 55 4.20 37.31 -7.33
CA VAL A 55 3.48 37.61 -6.08
C VAL A 55 3.41 39.10 -5.76
N ASN A 56 4.36 39.88 -6.29
CA ASN A 56 4.43 41.33 -6.17
C ASN A 56 3.78 42.06 -7.35
N ASN A 57 3.02 41.36 -8.20
CA ASN A 57 2.39 41.90 -9.40
C ASN A 57 3.39 42.61 -10.34
N GLY A 58 4.64 42.14 -10.40
CA GLY A 58 5.71 42.77 -11.16
C GLY A 58 6.05 44.20 -10.72
N GLY A 59 5.68 44.59 -9.50
CA GLY A 59 5.90 45.95 -8.97
C GLY A 59 4.82 46.98 -9.34
N VAL A 60 3.69 46.57 -9.93
CA VAL A 60 2.58 47.47 -10.31
C VAL A 60 1.61 47.66 -9.13
N THR A 61 1.41 48.90 -8.67
CA THR A 61 0.67 49.22 -7.43
C THR A 61 -0.69 49.90 -7.61
N ASP A 62 -1.10 50.29 -8.82
CA ASP A 62 -2.32 51.09 -9.07
C ASP A 62 -3.41 50.29 -9.83
N ASN A 63 -4.67 50.75 -9.77
CA ASN A 63 -5.93 50.22 -10.38
C ASN A 63 -5.91 50.04 -11.92
N ASP A 64 -4.75 50.00 -12.56
CA ASP A 64 -4.62 49.65 -13.96
C ASP A 64 -4.79 48.15 -14.17
N ILE A 65 -5.14 47.77 -15.40
CA ILE A 65 -5.35 46.39 -15.84
C ILE A 65 -4.19 45.53 -15.33
N LEU A 66 -4.50 44.49 -14.55
CA LEU A 66 -3.50 43.55 -14.04
C LEU A 66 -2.60 43.10 -15.20
N PRO A 67 -1.27 43.16 -15.06
CA PRO A 67 -0.36 42.80 -16.13
C PRO A 67 -0.53 41.34 -16.56
N TYR A 68 -1.07 40.47 -15.72
CA TYR A 68 -1.41 39.07 -15.97
C TYR A 68 -2.33 38.54 -14.86
N ASN A 69 -2.86 37.33 -14.99
CA ASN A 69 -3.62 36.68 -13.91
C ASN A 69 -2.64 36.13 -12.84
N VAL A 70 -2.42 36.91 -11.79
CA VAL A 70 -1.50 36.60 -10.69
C VAL A 70 -1.85 35.26 -10.03
N ASP A 71 -3.12 34.97 -9.79
CA ASP A 71 -3.53 33.75 -9.09
C ASP A 71 -3.29 32.49 -9.92
N VAL A 72 -3.50 32.56 -11.24
CA VAL A 72 -3.21 31.45 -12.16
C VAL A 72 -1.71 31.17 -12.24
N ILE A 73 -0.86 32.20 -12.35
CA ILE A 73 0.59 32.00 -12.44
C ILE A 73 1.17 31.57 -11.09
N THR A 74 0.82 32.26 -10.01
CA THR A 74 1.37 31.94 -8.68
C THR A 74 0.85 30.60 -8.14
N GLY A 75 -0.32 30.14 -8.60
CA GLY A 75 -0.86 28.81 -8.33
C GLY A 75 -0.26 27.69 -9.20
N ALA A 76 0.50 28.01 -10.25
CA ALA A 76 1.17 27.01 -11.06
C ALA A 76 2.22 26.25 -10.23
N THR A 77 2.34 24.95 -10.45
CA THR A 77 3.21 24.08 -9.65
C THR A 77 4.38 23.53 -10.46
N MET A 78 5.54 23.47 -9.81
CA MET A 78 6.71 22.71 -10.22
C MET A 78 6.86 21.53 -9.27
N THR A 79 7.04 20.31 -9.78
CA THR A 79 7.12 19.10 -8.94
C THR A 79 8.54 18.59 -8.84
N VAL A 80 9.00 18.34 -7.61
CA VAL A 80 10.21 17.54 -7.33
C VAL A 80 9.78 16.11 -7.10
N GLU A 81 10.29 15.17 -7.89
CA GLU A 81 9.85 13.76 -7.87
C GLU A 81 10.99 12.84 -8.32
N GLY A 82 10.75 11.53 -8.32
CA GLY A 82 11.69 10.53 -8.80
C GLY A 82 12.08 9.49 -7.73
N PRO A 83 12.87 8.48 -8.10
CA PRO A 83 13.22 7.40 -7.18
C PRO A 83 14.09 7.84 -6.01
N ALA A 84 14.86 8.92 -6.20
CA ALA A 84 15.81 9.40 -5.20
C ALA A 84 15.27 10.52 -4.30
N VAL A 85 13.94 10.64 -4.21
CA VAL A 85 13.26 11.47 -3.21
C VAL A 85 12.33 10.62 -2.36
N VAL A 86 12.22 10.97 -1.08
CA VAL A 86 11.33 10.27 -0.14
C VAL A 86 9.87 10.45 -0.54
N THR A 87 9.50 11.63 -1.04
CA THR A 87 8.12 11.94 -1.46
C THR A 87 8.17 12.93 -2.63
N SER A 88 7.23 12.79 -3.57
CA SER A 88 7.04 13.78 -4.63
C SER A 88 6.41 15.05 -4.08
N ILE A 89 7.09 16.19 -4.21
CA ILE A 89 6.70 17.47 -3.66
C ILE A 89 6.30 18.43 -4.79
N PRO A 90 5.00 18.73 -4.98
CA PRO A 90 4.60 19.89 -5.76
C PRO A 90 4.89 21.17 -4.97
N LEU A 91 5.49 22.15 -5.65
CA LEU A 91 5.81 23.49 -5.15
C LEU A 91 5.12 24.52 -6.04
N SER A 92 4.27 25.36 -5.47
CA SER A 92 3.71 26.48 -6.24
C SER A 92 4.75 27.56 -6.50
N VAL A 93 4.59 28.33 -7.59
CA VAL A 93 5.40 29.52 -7.87
C VAL A 93 5.31 30.49 -6.68
N ARG A 94 4.13 30.64 -6.07
CA ARG A 94 3.93 31.46 -4.86
C ARG A 94 4.84 31.04 -3.72
N GLU A 95 4.92 29.75 -3.42
CA GLU A 95 5.75 29.23 -2.33
C GLU A 95 7.25 29.40 -2.60
N LEU A 96 7.65 29.34 -3.87
CA LEU A 96 9.03 29.58 -4.30
C LEU A 96 9.39 31.07 -4.19
N GLU A 97 8.47 31.96 -4.59
CA GLU A 97 8.68 33.41 -4.60
C GLU A 97 8.51 34.09 -3.24
N ASN A 98 7.68 33.59 -2.33
CA ASN A 98 7.54 34.18 -0.99
C ASN A 98 8.79 33.98 -0.12
N ARG A 99 9.72 33.12 -0.53
CA ARG A 99 10.99 32.91 0.17
C ARG A 99 12.01 33.97 -0.24
N ASN A 100 12.83 34.42 0.70
CA ASN A 100 14.01 35.24 0.42
C ASN A 100 15.31 34.42 0.47
N ALA A 101 15.35 33.38 1.31
CA ALA A 101 16.50 32.49 1.40
C ALA A 101 16.61 31.62 0.13
N GLY A 102 17.84 31.45 -0.37
CA GLY A 102 18.09 30.71 -1.61
C GLY A 102 17.87 31.48 -2.90
N LEU A 103 17.26 32.67 -2.84
CA LEU A 103 17.10 33.53 -4.01
C LEU A 103 18.42 34.19 -4.41
N VAL A 104 18.65 34.26 -5.71
CA VAL A 104 19.85 34.83 -6.30
C VAL A 104 19.47 35.67 -7.52
N ARG A 105 20.14 36.82 -7.67
CA ARG A 105 20.13 37.62 -8.89
C ARG A 105 21.52 37.57 -9.53
N GLY A 106 21.60 37.32 -10.83
CA GLY A 106 22.87 37.19 -11.53
C GLY A 106 22.79 37.54 -13.01
N VAL A 107 23.96 37.83 -13.60
CA VAL A 107 24.11 38.08 -15.04
C VAL A 107 24.48 36.78 -15.74
N TYR A 108 23.64 36.35 -16.68
CA TYR A 108 23.84 35.16 -17.50
C TYR A 108 23.79 35.53 -18.98
N THR A 109 24.45 34.72 -19.80
CA THR A 109 24.50 34.92 -21.25
C THR A 109 23.96 33.68 -21.94
N ASP A 110 22.98 33.89 -22.83
CA ASP A 110 22.48 32.87 -23.74
C ASP A 110 22.53 33.35 -25.20
N THR A 111 21.83 32.62 -26.08
CA THR A 111 21.75 32.97 -27.51
C THR A 111 20.93 34.24 -27.77
N ALA A 112 20.03 34.63 -26.85
CA ALA A 112 19.26 35.87 -26.91
C ALA A 112 20.07 37.08 -26.37
N GLY A 113 21.12 36.83 -25.59
CA GLY A 113 22.12 37.82 -25.20
C GLY A 113 22.47 37.75 -23.71
N THR A 114 23.09 38.82 -23.20
CA THR A 114 23.45 38.93 -21.78
C THR A 114 22.35 39.68 -21.02
N ARG A 115 21.74 39.02 -20.04
CA ARG A 115 20.61 39.54 -19.25
C ARG A 115 20.79 39.29 -17.75
N VAL A 116 20.03 40.01 -16.94
CA VAL A 116 19.93 39.79 -15.50
C VAL A 116 18.76 38.85 -15.24
N TYR A 117 19.00 37.78 -14.48
CA TYR A 117 17.97 36.83 -14.08
C TYR A 117 17.86 36.77 -12.56
N GLU A 118 16.64 36.53 -12.08
CA GLU A 118 16.34 36.33 -10.68
C GLU A 118 15.56 35.03 -10.48
N GLY A 119 15.98 34.24 -9.49
CA GLY A 119 15.43 32.90 -9.30
C GLY A 119 15.89 32.19 -8.03
N MET A 120 15.37 30.98 -7.85
CA MET A 120 15.78 30.06 -6.80
C MET A 120 17.04 29.29 -7.21
N ASN A 121 18.04 29.23 -6.33
CA ASN A 121 19.20 28.36 -6.49
C ASN A 121 18.78 26.89 -6.34
N LEU A 122 19.01 26.09 -7.39
CA LEU A 122 18.65 24.67 -7.39
C LEU A 122 19.31 23.88 -6.26
N ALA A 123 20.56 24.20 -5.91
CA ALA A 123 21.23 23.54 -4.77
C ALA A 123 20.54 23.84 -3.45
N TYR A 124 20.11 25.09 -3.25
CA TYR A 124 19.39 25.49 -2.06
C TYR A 124 18.03 24.77 -1.98
N LEU A 125 17.32 24.70 -3.11
CA LEU A 125 16.06 23.97 -3.19
C LEU A 125 16.20 22.49 -2.81
N LEU A 126 17.26 21.81 -3.27
CA LEU A 126 17.42 20.38 -3.01
C LEU A 126 17.97 20.04 -1.62
N TYR A 127 18.80 20.91 -1.03
CA TYR A 127 19.54 20.59 0.19
C TYR A 127 19.12 21.40 1.43
N GLU A 128 18.57 22.60 1.22
CA GLU A 128 18.27 23.54 2.31
C GLU A 128 16.77 23.80 2.46
N MET A 129 15.95 23.51 1.43
CA MET A 129 14.49 23.50 1.57
C MET A 129 14.00 22.17 2.16
N THR A 130 14.57 21.78 3.29
CA THR A 130 14.19 20.58 4.06
C THR A 130 13.16 20.86 5.14
N ASP A 131 12.88 22.14 5.41
CA ASP A 131 11.99 22.57 6.48
C ASP A 131 10.52 22.70 6.01
N GLY A 132 9.58 22.37 6.90
CA GLY A 132 8.14 22.40 6.64
C GLY A 132 7.65 21.20 5.82
N ASP A 133 6.34 21.16 5.53
CA ASP A 133 5.73 19.97 4.90
C ASP A 133 6.00 19.79 3.41
N ASN A 134 6.61 20.80 2.80
CA ASN A 134 7.13 20.73 1.45
C ASN A 134 8.65 20.54 1.45
N GLY A 135 9.18 20.01 2.56
CA GLY A 135 10.59 19.66 2.69
C GLY A 135 10.99 18.66 1.60
N ILE A 136 12.04 18.97 0.86
CA ILE A 136 12.59 18.07 -0.14
C ILE A 136 13.63 17.21 0.57
N PHE A 137 13.34 15.92 0.66
CA PHE A 137 14.25 14.94 1.25
C PHE A 137 14.78 14.02 0.17
N LEU A 138 16.07 14.16 -0.12
CA LEU A 138 16.79 13.25 -1.00
C LEU A 138 17.08 11.94 -0.26
N THR A 139 17.04 10.83 -0.98
CA THR A 139 17.57 9.54 -0.47
C THR A 139 19.10 9.61 -0.39
N ASP A 140 19.70 8.66 0.33
CA ASP A 140 21.16 8.51 0.36
C ASP A 140 21.76 8.01 -0.96
N THR A 141 20.91 7.49 -1.86
CA THR A 141 21.23 7.05 -3.22
C THR A 141 21.10 8.15 -4.27
N ALA A 142 20.63 9.36 -3.91
CA ALA A 142 20.45 10.46 -4.85
C ALA A 142 21.77 10.89 -5.51
N TYR A 143 21.75 11.01 -6.84
CA TYR A 143 22.96 11.22 -7.62
C TYR A 143 22.85 12.36 -8.64
N ARG A 144 21.76 12.41 -9.40
CA ARG A 144 21.57 13.44 -10.44
C ARG A 144 20.14 13.93 -10.53
N VAL A 145 19.97 15.07 -11.18
CA VAL A 145 18.68 15.67 -11.48
C VAL A 145 18.49 15.74 -12.99
N GLU A 146 17.29 15.40 -13.45
CA GLU A 146 16.80 15.69 -14.78
C GLU A 146 15.69 16.74 -14.69
N LEU A 147 15.96 17.93 -15.21
CA LEU A 147 14.99 19.01 -15.31
C LEU A 147 14.15 18.79 -16.55
N LYS A 148 12.83 18.91 -16.42
CA LYS A 148 11.88 18.68 -17.51
C LYS A 148 10.89 19.83 -17.62
N ASN A 149 10.42 20.11 -18.83
CA ASN A 149 9.41 21.14 -19.10
C ASN A 149 7.99 20.65 -18.71
N HIS A 150 6.97 21.47 -18.94
CA HIS A 150 5.56 21.13 -18.66
C HIS A 150 5.05 19.85 -19.37
N ASN A 151 5.67 19.45 -20.49
CA ASN A 151 5.38 18.17 -21.18
C ASN A 151 6.27 17.02 -20.71
N ARG A 152 7.00 17.20 -19.58
CA ARG A 152 7.98 16.24 -19.04
C ARG A 152 9.13 15.87 -20.00
N ALA A 153 9.32 16.64 -21.08
CA ALA A 153 10.45 16.46 -21.97
C ALA A 153 11.75 16.90 -21.25
N PRO A 154 12.84 16.10 -21.31
CA PRO A 154 14.11 16.48 -20.71
C PRO A 154 14.66 17.78 -21.28
N VAL A 155 14.95 18.73 -20.39
CA VAL A 155 15.56 20.02 -20.70
C VAL A 155 17.04 20.00 -20.37
N ALA A 156 17.43 19.57 -19.18
CA ALA A 156 18.83 19.48 -18.79
C ALA A 156 19.04 18.40 -17.73
N SER A 157 20.29 17.93 -17.61
CA SER A 157 20.67 17.01 -16.54
C SER A 157 21.96 17.47 -15.89
N PHE A 158 22.00 17.38 -14.56
CA PHE A 158 23.16 17.75 -13.74
C PHE A 158 23.34 16.74 -12.62
N THR A 159 24.58 16.35 -12.35
CA THR A 159 24.90 15.63 -11.11
C THR A 159 24.71 16.55 -9.91
N LEU A 160 24.39 15.98 -8.74
CA LEU A 160 24.26 16.75 -7.52
C LEU A 160 25.57 17.48 -7.15
N ASP A 161 26.72 16.88 -7.45
CA ASP A 161 28.04 17.49 -7.30
C ASP A 161 28.22 18.73 -8.19
N GLU A 162 27.76 18.70 -9.44
CA GLU A 162 27.79 19.85 -10.34
C GLU A 162 26.90 20.98 -9.84
N ILE A 163 25.70 20.66 -9.33
CA ILE A 163 24.76 21.63 -8.76
C ILE A 163 25.37 22.30 -7.51
N LEU A 164 25.93 21.50 -6.59
CA LEU A 164 26.63 22.01 -5.40
C LEU A 164 27.85 22.86 -5.78
N LYS A 165 28.63 22.42 -6.77
CA LYS A 165 29.80 23.14 -7.27
C LYS A 165 29.40 24.49 -7.89
N ALA A 166 28.34 24.52 -8.71
CA ALA A 166 27.82 25.75 -9.30
C ALA A 166 27.43 26.78 -8.24
N SER A 167 26.70 26.31 -7.22
CA SER A 167 26.32 27.13 -6.06
C SER A 167 27.54 27.65 -5.29
N THR A 168 28.50 26.77 -4.97
CA THR A 168 29.71 27.13 -4.20
C THR A 168 30.64 28.09 -4.95
N ASP A 169 30.69 27.97 -6.28
CA ASP A 169 31.48 28.86 -7.15
C ASP A 169 30.79 30.22 -7.39
N GLY A 170 29.61 30.48 -6.80
CA GLY A 170 28.88 31.75 -6.90
C GLY A 170 28.13 31.94 -8.22
N ARG A 171 27.96 30.87 -9.00
CA ARG A 171 27.27 30.84 -10.30
C ARG A 171 26.26 29.67 -10.30
N PRO A 172 25.23 29.70 -9.46
CA PRO A 172 24.31 28.58 -9.29
C PRO A 172 23.51 28.29 -10.57
N ILE A 173 23.02 27.05 -10.67
CA ILE A 173 21.94 26.72 -11.59
C ILE A 173 20.65 27.31 -11.00
N LEU A 174 19.96 28.14 -11.77
CA LEU A 174 18.80 28.91 -11.33
C LEU A 174 17.52 28.39 -11.97
N LEU A 175 16.49 28.34 -11.14
CA LEU A 175 15.09 28.29 -11.52
C LEU A 175 14.58 29.74 -11.50
N ALA A 176 14.75 30.42 -12.62
CA ALA A 176 14.49 31.84 -12.76
C ALA A 176 12.99 32.10 -12.95
N TYR A 177 12.43 33.01 -12.16
CA TYR A 177 11.04 33.46 -12.29
C TYR A 177 10.91 34.83 -12.95
N GLY A 178 12.03 35.55 -13.19
CA GLY A 178 12.02 36.81 -13.91
C GLY A 178 13.34 37.15 -14.60
N VAL A 179 13.27 38.17 -15.45
CA VAL A 179 14.37 38.62 -16.33
C VAL A 179 14.41 40.16 -16.43
N GLY A 180 15.60 40.72 -16.69
CA GLY A 180 15.81 42.16 -16.83
C GLY A 180 17.01 42.52 -17.71
N THR A 181 17.04 43.77 -18.16
CA THR A 181 18.16 44.33 -18.93
C THR A 181 19.31 44.78 -18.03
N LEU A 182 20.53 44.77 -18.56
CA LEU A 182 21.75 45.14 -17.80
C LEU A 182 21.75 46.59 -17.31
N ASP A 183 21.07 47.49 -18.03
CA ASP A 183 20.93 48.90 -17.67
C ASP A 183 19.78 49.16 -16.68
N GLY A 184 19.01 48.12 -16.32
CA GLY A 184 17.87 48.21 -15.42
C GLY A 184 16.64 48.91 -16.01
N THR A 185 16.62 49.20 -17.32
CA THR A 185 15.50 49.89 -17.98
C THR A 185 14.25 49.02 -18.02
N PHE A 186 14.40 47.70 -18.22
CA PHE A 186 13.29 46.75 -18.22
C PHE A 186 13.55 45.60 -17.23
N SER A 187 12.50 45.19 -16.52
CA SER A 187 12.48 44.02 -15.66
C SER A 187 11.04 43.52 -15.51
N ALA A 188 10.84 42.22 -15.65
CA ALA A 188 9.52 41.60 -15.51
C ALA A 188 9.64 40.13 -15.07
N PRO A 189 8.61 39.57 -14.42
CA PRO A 189 8.48 38.13 -14.26
C PRO A 189 8.28 37.45 -15.63
N PHE A 190 8.51 36.14 -15.70
CA PHE A 190 8.11 35.36 -16.87
C PHE A 190 6.59 35.20 -16.95
N VAL A 191 6.04 34.83 -18.11
CA VAL A 191 4.59 34.63 -18.30
C VAL A 191 4.34 33.40 -19.17
N PHE A 192 3.12 32.87 -19.12
CA PHE A 192 2.73 31.77 -20.01
C PHE A 192 2.74 32.21 -21.48
N ASP A 193 2.79 31.25 -22.39
CA ASP A 193 2.57 31.51 -23.81
C ASP A 193 1.14 31.96 -24.09
N ALA A 194 0.93 32.66 -25.20
CA ALA A 194 -0.40 33.05 -25.64
C ALA A 194 -1.21 31.86 -26.17
N LEU A 195 -2.53 32.02 -26.20
CA LEU A 195 -3.47 31.01 -26.70
C LEU A 195 -3.34 30.74 -28.21
N ALA A 196 -2.77 31.66 -28.99
CA ALA A 196 -2.65 31.55 -30.44
C ALA A 196 -1.21 31.82 -30.90
N GLU A 197 -0.77 31.08 -31.90
CA GLU A 197 0.55 31.23 -32.51
C GLU A 197 0.73 32.66 -33.06
N GLY A 198 1.78 33.35 -32.59
CA GLY A 198 2.08 34.74 -32.96
C GLY A 198 1.35 35.81 -32.14
N GLU A 199 0.58 35.42 -31.12
CA GLU A 199 0.07 36.31 -30.08
C GLU A 199 0.96 36.24 -28.83
N HIS A 200 0.83 37.22 -27.94
CA HIS A 200 1.57 37.26 -26.67
C HIS A 200 0.58 37.35 -25.50
N SER A 201 0.91 36.68 -24.40
CA SER A 201 0.09 36.71 -23.20
C SER A 201 0.11 38.09 -22.54
N LEU A 202 -0.88 38.35 -21.68
CA LEU A 202 -0.82 39.53 -20.82
C LEU A 202 0.47 39.46 -19.98
N GLY A 203 1.25 40.55 -19.99
CA GLY A 203 2.49 40.66 -19.21
C GLY A 203 3.77 40.43 -20.02
N TYR A 204 3.63 40.09 -21.30
CA TYR A 204 4.75 40.01 -22.22
C TYR A 204 5.40 41.39 -22.46
N VAL A 205 6.73 41.43 -22.35
CA VAL A 205 7.59 42.58 -22.60
C VAL A 205 8.53 42.22 -23.75
N PRO A 206 8.35 42.79 -24.96
CA PRO A 206 9.13 42.43 -26.15
C PRO A 206 10.65 42.55 -25.98
N GLU A 207 11.12 43.52 -25.20
CA GLU A 207 12.54 43.74 -24.92
C GLU A 207 13.16 42.65 -24.04
N LEU A 208 12.33 41.96 -23.26
CA LEU A 208 12.73 40.91 -22.32
C LEU A 208 12.44 39.50 -22.84
N ASP A 209 11.56 39.36 -23.84
CA ASP A 209 11.17 38.07 -24.38
C ASP A 209 10.79 37.05 -23.28
N ASN A 210 9.92 37.49 -22.37
CA ASN A 210 9.64 36.85 -21.08
C ASN A 210 8.46 35.85 -21.10
N GLU A 211 8.13 35.25 -22.25
CA GLU A 211 7.11 34.17 -22.35
C GLU A 211 7.70 32.77 -22.05
N ASP A 212 7.23 31.65 -22.59
CA ASP A 212 7.77 30.29 -22.33
C ASP A 212 7.71 29.85 -20.84
N GLY A 213 6.61 30.18 -20.16
CA GLY A 213 6.25 29.69 -18.83
C GLY A 213 6.90 30.43 -17.65
N CYS A 214 6.30 30.29 -16.47
CA CYS A 214 6.59 31.10 -15.28
C CYS A 214 7.92 30.81 -14.56
N ILE A 215 8.56 29.66 -14.84
CA ILE A 215 9.89 29.30 -14.34
C ILE A 215 10.75 28.84 -15.52
N ARG A 216 11.93 29.44 -15.69
CA ARG A 216 12.92 29.07 -16.70
C ARG A 216 14.22 28.58 -16.09
N LEU A 217 14.86 27.61 -16.73
CA LEU A 217 16.21 27.17 -16.37
C LEU A 217 17.25 28.19 -16.80
N VAL A 218 18.13 28.65 -15.90
CA VAL A 218 19.22 29.59 -16.21
C VAL A 218 20.53 29.11 -15.59
N TYR A 219 21.61 29.02 -16.36
CA TYR A 219 22.90 28.51 -15.88
C TYR A 219 24.08 28.91 -16.79
N ASP A 220 25.32 28.70 -16.33
CA ASP A 220 26.52 28.97 -17.13
C ASP A 220 26.76 27.87 -18.19
N MET A 221 26.36 28.14 -19.43
CA MET A 221 26.49 27.17 -20.52
C MET A 221 27.94 26.91 -20.95
N GLU A 222 28.86 27.87 -20.77
CA GLU A 222 30.28 27.67 -21.11
C GLU A 222 30.93 26.66 -20.18
N LYS A 223 30.46 26.61 -18.92
CA LYS A 223 30.99 25.74 -17.88
C LYS A 223 30.30 24.37 -17.80
N TYR A 224 29.00 24.29 -18.09
CA TYR A 224 28.19 23.08 -17.88
C TYR A 224 27.57 22.49 -19.16
N GLY A 225 27.75 23.09 -20.34
CA GLY A 225 27.28 22.56 -21.64
C GLY A 225 25.82 22.92 -22.01
N ILE A 226 25.35 22.53 -23.19
CA ILE A 226 23.98 22.80 -23.69
C ILE A 226 23.09 21.56 -23.52
N SER A 227 21.81 21.80 -23.23
CA SER A 227 20.69 20.84 -23.21
C SER A 227 20.68 19.84 -24.38
N ALA A 228 20.07 18.67 -24.17
CA ALA A 228 19.89 17.65 -25.21
C ALA A 228 18.95 18.10 -26.36
N SER A 229 18.11 19.13 -26.14
CA SER A 229 17.09 19.63 -27.08
C SER A 229 17.48 20.94 -27.80
N GLY A 230 18.61 21.55 -27.47
CA GLY A 230 19.09 22.76 -28.16
C GLY A 230 18.37 24.07 -27.81
N ALA A 231 17.32 24.06 -26.97
CA ALA A 231 16.71 25.27 -26.42
C ALA A 231 17.56 25.80 -25.25
N THR A 232 17.97 27.07 -25.33
CA THR A 232 18.72 27.78 -24.28
C THR A 232 17.74 28.50 -23.37
N PHE A 233 17.75 28.16 -22.07
CA PHE A 233 16.92 28.74 -21.01
C PHE A 233 15.41 28.72 -21.25
N THR A 234 14.82 27.52 -21.14
CA THR A 234 13.38 27.24 -21.36
C THR A 234 12.65 26.87 -20.07
N ASN A 235 11.33 26.69 -20.15
CA ASN A 235 10.45 26.28 -19.05
C ASN A 235 10.94 25.05 -18.28
N VAL A 236 10.84 25.11 -16.95
CA VAL A 236 10.97 23.96 -16.05
C VAL A 236 9.68 23.79 -15.26
N ALA A 237 9.11 22.59 -15.28
CA ALA A 237 7.94 22.20 -14.49
C ALA A 237 8.21 20.98 -13.61
N TYR A 238 9.25 20.18 -13.90
CA TYR A 238 9.60 19.01 -13.10
C TYR A 238 11.10 18.93 -12.81
N ILE A 239 11.43 18.51 -11.61
CA ILE A 239 12.76 18.20 -11.13
C ILE A 239 12.77 16.72 -10.77
N TYR A 240 13.23 15.87 -11.69
CA TYR A 240 13.25 14.42 -11.52
C TYR A 240 14.60 13.98 -10.95
N VAL A 241 14.64 13.61 -9.68
CA VAL A 241 15.87 13.19 -8.96
C VAL A 241 16.09 11.69 -9.14
N ARG A 242 17.24 11.33 -9.70
CA ARG A 242 17.63 9.95 -10.02
C ARG A 242 18.77 9.46 -9.14
N GLU A 243 18.81 8.14 -9.01
CA GLU A 243 19.93 7.39 -8.47
C GLU A 243 21.06 7.30 -9.51
N GLU A 244 22.24 6.83 -9.09
CA GLU A 244 23.38 6.64 -9.99
C GLU A 244 23.11 5.50 -11.00
N GLU A 245 22.52 4.41 -10.50
CA GLU A 245 22.12 3.23 -11.24
C GLU A 245 20.62 2.96 -11.00
N GLU A 246 19.93 2.48 -12.02
CA GLU A 246 18.51 2.11 -11.95
C GLU A 246 18.39 0.60 -12.11
N PRO A 247 17.49 -0.08 -11.38
CA PRO A 247 17.41 -1.54 -11.37
C PRO A 247 16.91 -2.13 -12.70
N GLY A 248 16.28 -1.31 -13.54
CA GLY A 248 15.63 -1.79 -14.76
C GLY A 248 14.14 -2.07 -14.53
N PHE A 249 13.42 -2.46 -15.58
CA PHE A 249 11.98 -2.67 -15.45
C PHE A 249 11.65 -4.05 -14.87
N LYS A 250 12.46 -5.07 -15.14
CA LYS A 250 12.14 -6.45 -14.77
C LYS A 250 12.55 -6.75 -13.35
N HIS A 251 11.78 -7.59 -12.67
CA HIS A 251 12.13 -8.06 -11.35
C HIS A 251 13.44 -8.85 -11.33
N THR A 252 13.75 -9.54 -12.44
CA THR A 252 14.97 -10.35 -12.56
C THR A 252 16.26 -9.56 -12.81
N GLU A 253 16.18 -8.24 -12.96
CA GLU A 253 17.35 -7.40 -13.28
C GLU A 253 18.10 -6.89 -12.04
N ALA A 254 17.49 -6.95 -10.85
CA ALA A 254 18.06 -6.46 -9.60
C ALA A 254 17.72 -7.37 -8.40
N GLU A 255 18.70 -7.62 -7.53
CA GLU A 255 18.64 -8.63 -6.44
C GLU A 255 17.51 -8.35 -5.44
N GLU A 256 17.25 -7.08 -5.14
CA GLU A 256 16.17 -6.65 -4.24
C GLU A 256 14.76 -6.90 -4.80
N PHE A 257 14.64 -7.05 -6.12
CA PHE A 257 13.41 -7.39 -6.83
C PHE A 257 13.37 -8.87 -7.29
N ASP A 258 14.51 -9.54 -7.43
CA ASP A 258 14.58 -10.95 -7.86
C ASP A 258 14.27 -11.91 -6.70
N VAL A 259 13.06 -11.78 -6.16
CA VAL A 259 12.56 -12.55 -5.02
C VAL A 259 11.24 -13.23 -5.38
N SER A 260 11.06 -14.46 -4.89
CA SER A 260 9.94 -15.34 -5.27
C SER A 260 8.55 -14.69 -5.12
N ARG A 261 8.37 -13.82 -4.11
CA ARG A 261 7.09 -13.11 -3.92
C ARG A 261 6.67 -12.27 -5.14
N TYR A 262 7.62 -11.78 -5.94
CA TYR A 262 7.34 -11.04 -7.17
C TYR A 262 7.47 -11.94 -8.39
N THR A 263 8.60 -12.64 -8.54
CA THR A 263 8.93 -13.39 -9.75
C THR A 263 8.11 -14.66 -9.93
N ASP A 264 7.69 -15.30 -8.84
CA ASP A 264 6.85 -16.51 -8.88
C ASP A 264 5.37 -16.22 -8.62
N TYR A 265 4.98 -14.95 -8.64
CA TYR A 265 3.59 -14.54 -8.58
C TYR A 265 2.83 -15.08 -9.79
N ILE A 266 1.71 -15.77 -9.57
CA ILE A 266 0.98 -16.51 -10.60
C ILE A 266 -0.11 -15.63 -11.21
N ILE A 267 -0.11 -15.51 -12.54
CA ILE A 267 -1.19 -14.93 -13.35
C ILE A 267 -1.92 -16.05 -14.09
N THR A 268 -3.24 -16.12 -13.88
CA THR A 268 -4.11 -17.10 -14.53
C THR A 268 -4.76 -16.50 -15.78
N PHE A 269 -4.70 -17.20 -16.90
CA PHE A 269 -5.38 -16.83 -18.15
C PHE A 269 -6.41 -17.90 -18.50
N ARG A 270 -7.68 -17.53 -18.63
CA ARG A 270 -8.75 -18.49 -18.99
C ARG A 270 -9.92 -17.85 -19.72
N GLY A 271 -10.95 -18.65 -20.01
CA GLY A 271 -12.22 -18.21 -20.58
C GLY A 271 -12.50 -18.83 -21.95
N ALA A 272 -13.73 -18.67 -22.43
CA ALA A 272 -14.21 -19.26 -23.68
C ALA A 272 -13.39 -18.83 -24.91
N GLY A 273 -12.75 -17.66 -24.89
CA GLY A 273 -11.88 -17.19 -25.96
C GLY A 273 -10.55 -17.92 -26.08
N LEU A 274 -10.08 -18.56 -24.99
CA LEU A 274 -8.87 -19.41 -24.98
C LEU A 274 -9.22 -20.90 -25.10
N GLY A 275 -10.32 -21.34 -24.49
CA GLY A 275 -10.73 -22.75 -24.50
C GLY A 275 -10.03 -23.62 -23.47
N TYR A 276 -9.21 -23.03 -22.60
CA TYR A 276 -8.49 -23.68 -21.50
C TYR A 276 -8.00 -22.63 -20.49
N GLU A 277 -7.39 -23.09 -19.40
CA GLU A 277 -6.66 -22.27 -18.44
C GLU A 277 -5.14 -22.51 -18.58
N ILE A 278 -4.34 -21.44 -18.49
CA ILE A 278 -2.88 -21.44 -18.41
C ILE A 278 -2.46 -20.55 -17.25
N ASP A 279 -1.49 -21.04 -16.48
CA ASP A 279 -0.91 -20.34 -15.34
C ASP A 279 0.56 -20.00 -15.63
N LEU A 280 0.89 -18.71 -15.59
CA LEU A 280 2.26 -18.24 -15.80
C LEU A 280 2.73 -17.45 -14.59
N THR A 281 3.99 -17.62 -14.22
CA THR A 281 4.64 -16.73 -13.25
C THR A 281 5.03 -15.40 -13.89
N VAL A 282 5.22 -14.36 -13.09
CA VAL A 282 5.77 -13.08 -13.56
C VAL A 282 7.11 -13.27 -14.27
N ARG A 283 8.00 -14.11 -13.75
CA ARG A 283 9.27 -14.45 -14.41
C ARG A 283 9.05 -14.98 -15.83
N GLN A 284 8.12 -15.94 -15.98
CA GLN A 284 7.79 -16.50 -17.29
C GLN A 284 7.21 -15.44 -18.25
N LEU A 285 6.46 -14.47 -17.74
CA LEU A 285 5.94 -13.35 -18.54
C LEU A 285 7.06 -12.36 -18.91
N GLU A 286 7.94 -12.01 -17.98
CA GLU A 286 9.09 -11.14 -18.22
C GLU A 286 10.08 -11.75 -19.24
N ASP A 287 10.25 -13.07 -19.22
CA ASP A 287 11.12 -13.80 -20.15
C ASP A 287 10.62 -13.73 -21.61
N LEU A 288 9.33 -13.43 -21.85
CA LEU A 288 8.77 -13.22 -23.19
C LEU A 288 9.12 -11.84 -23.78
N VAL A 289 9.65 -10.93 -22.97
CA VAL A 289 10.15 -9.64 -23.45
C VAL A 289 11.65 -9.74 -23.69
N VAL A 290 12.06 -9.81 -24.96
CA VAL A 290 13.47 -9.99 -25.33
C VAL A 290 14.09 -8.66 -25.78
N HIS A 291 15.24 -8.31 -25.21
CA HIS A 291 16.01 -7.11 -25.55
C HIS A 291 17.17 -7.45 -26.51
N GLY A 292 17.32 -6.65 -27.55
CA GLY A 292 18.49 -6.58 -28.42
C GLY A 292 19.37 -5.36 -28.10
N PRO A 293 20.40 -5.08 -28.91
CA PRO A 293 21.30 -3.94 -28.70
C PRO A 293 20.61 -2.56 -28.70
N ASP A 294 19.47 -2.45 -29.40
CA ASP A 294 18.72 -1.20 -29.60
C ASP A 294 17.43 -1.12 -28.75
N GLY A 295 17.27 -2.00 -27.75
CA GLY A 295 16.05 -2.10 -26.93
C GLY A 295 15.23 -3.36 -27.23
N ILE A 296 13.92 -3.34 -26.97
CA ILE A 296 13.03 -4.49 -27.21
C ILE A 296 13.09 -4.91 -28.68
N ILE A 297 13.21 -6.22 -28.93
CA ILE A 297 13.26 -6.77 -30.29
C ILE A 297 11.92 -6.52 -31.00
N PRO A 298 11.92 -5.86 -32.18
CA PRO A 298 10.71 -5.63 -32.94
C PRO A 298 10.03 -6.93 -33.39
N GLY A 299 8.70 -6.94 -33.40
CA GLY A 299 7.90 -8.08 -33.84
C GLY A 299 7.51 -9.06 -32.72
N GLY A 300 8.15 -8.96 -31.54
CA GLY A 300 7.75 -9.71 -30.35
C GLY A 300 6.52 -9.14 -29.63
N MET A 301 6.29 -9.68 -28.43
CA MET A 301 5.20 -9.27 -27.53
C MET A 301 5.57 -8.09 -26.62
N GLY A 302 6.87 -7.80 -26.46
CA GLY A 302 7.33 -6.69 -25.63
C GLY A 302 6.95 -5.32 -26.21
N TYR A 303 6.62 -4.38 -25.32
CA TYR A 303 6.40 -2.98 -25.63
C TYR A 303 6.93 -2.10 -24.49
N ALA A 304 7.58 -0.99 -24.83
CA ALA A 304 8.03 0.02 -23.88
C ALA A 304 7.82 1.41 -24.46
N ASP A 305 7.18 2.29 -23.70
CA ASP A 305 6.96 3.68 -24.09
C ASP A 305 6.51 4.54 -22.90
N ASP A 306 6.42 5.84 -23.12
CA ASP A 306 5.86 6.81 -22.18
C ASP A 306 4.35 6.95 -22.39
N TYR A 307 3.58 6.79 -21.31
CA TYR A 307 2.12 6.91 -21.35
C TYR A 307 1.68 8.20 -20.68
N SER A 308 0.86 8.99 -21.37
CA SER A 308 0.14 10.12 -20.76
C SER A 308 -1.00 9.58 -19.89
N LEU A 309 -0.99 9.93 -18.60
CA LEU A 309 -1.94 9.47 -17.61
C LEU A 309 -2.64 10.67 -16.96
N ALA A 310 -3.92 10.51 -16.67
CA ALA A 310 -4.64 11.46 -15.83
C ALA A 310 -5.31 10.75 -14.66
N ASN A 311 -5.16 11.33 -13.48
CA ASN A 311 -6.04 11.08 -12.35
C ASN A 311 -7.13 12.16 -12.31
N ASN A 312 -8.14 11.99 -11.44
CA ASN A 312 -9.19 13.00 -11.27
C ASN A 312 -8.67 14.39 -10.81
N ALA A 313 -7.41 14.49 -10.36
CA ALA A 313 -6.82 15.71 -9.81
C ALA A 313 -5.64 16.30 -10.62
N TYR A 314 -4.91 15.49 -11.41
CA TYR A 314 -3.74 15.97 -12.16
C TYR A 314 -3.32 15.00 -13.27
N TRP A 315 -2.49 15.49 -14.19
CA TRP A 315 -1.89 14.74 -15.30
C TRP A 315 -0.43 14.42 -15.03
N TYR A 316 0.04 13.27 -15.50
CA TYR A 316 1.41 12.81 -15.34
C TYR A 316 1.81 11.91 -16.50
N VAL A 317 3.11 11.77 -16.73
CA VAL A 317 3.69 10.87 -17.73
C VAL A 317 4.65 9.94 -17.02
N ASN A 318 4.48 8.65 -17.27
CA ASN A 318 5.35 7.59 -16.77
C ASN A 318 5.74 6.68 -17.93
N SER A 319 6.98 6.20 -17.87
CA SER A 319 7.51 5.19 -18.76
C SER A 319 7.13 3.81 -18.25
N PHE A 320 6.68 2.93 -19.13
CA PHE A 320 6.33 1.55 -18.78
C PHE A 320 7.00 0.58 -19.73
N GLU A 321 7.30 -0.61 -19.22
CA GLU A 321 7.70 -1.77 -20.02
C GLU A 321 6.82 -2.97 -19.63
N GLY A 322 6.42 -3.76 -20.61
CA GLY A 322 5.53 -4.89 -20.40
C GLY A 322 5.22 -5.68 -21.67
N LEU A 323 4.17 -6.50 -21.58
CA LEU A 323 3.65 -7.27 -22.70
C LEU A 323 2.42 -6.61 -23.32
N ASP A 324 2.41 -6.49 -24.64
CA ASP A 324 1.21 -6.18 -25.42
C ASP A 324 0.16 -7.27 -25.17
N LEU A 325 -0.93 -6.90 -24.48
CA LEU A 325 -1.94 -7.85 -24.03
C LEU A 325 -2.60 -8.59 -25.21
N TYR A 326 -2.83 -7.93 -26.35
CA TYR A 326 -3.47 -8.58 -27.50
C TYR A 326 -2.57 -9.68 -28.08
N LYS A 327 -1.28 -9.38 -28.25
CA LYS A 327 -0.31 -10.36 -28.74
C LYS A 327 -0.09 -11.50 -27.74
N LEU A 328 -0.02 -11.19 -26.44
CA LEU A 328 0.08 -12.20 -25.40
C LEU A 328 -1.11 -13.17 -25.47
N LEU A 329 -2.34 -12.67 -25.58
CA LEU A 329 -3.51 -13.54 -25.66
C LEU A 329 -3.50 -14.41 -26.95
N MET A 330 -3.03 -13.88 -28.08
CA MET A 330 -2.82 -14.68 -29.30
C MET A 330 -1.74 -15.75 -29.12
N TYR A 331 -0.62 -15.41 -28.47
CA TYR A 331 0.45 -16.35 -28.12
C TYR A 331 -0.09 -17.50 -27.26
N LEU A 332 -0.99 -17.19 -26.33
CA LEU A 332 -1.68 -18.16 -25.49
C LEU A 332 -2.81 -18.90 -26.21
N GLY A 333 -3.09 -18.62 -27.49
CA GLY A 333 -4.02 -19.38 -28.34
C GLY A 333 -5.38 -18.74 -28.60
N MET A 334 -5.59 -17.47 -28.24
CA MET A 334 -6.76 -16.71 -28.67
C MET A 334 -6.74 -16.52 -30.21
N GLU A 335 -7.88 -16.70 -30.86
CA GLU A 335 -8.04 -16.35 -32.29
C GLU A 335 -7.74 -14.85 -32.53
N SER A 336 -7.21 -14.50 -33.70
CA SER A 336 -7.06 -13.08 -34.05
C SER A 336 -8.44 -12.41 -34.23
N ALA A 337 -8.52 -11.10 -34.03
CA ALA A 337 -9.75 -10.34 -34.27
C ALA A 337 -10.27 -10.49 -35.72
N GLU A 338 -9.36 -10.66 -36.69
CA GLU A 338 -9.68 -10.95 -38.08
C GLU A 338 -10.36 -12.31 -38.23
N ASP A 339 -9.79 -13.36 -37.62
CA ASP A 339 -10.31 -14.73 -37.68
C ASP A 339 -11.64 -14.87 -36.92
N MET A 340 -11.78 -14.17 -35.79
CA MET A 340 -13.04 -14.11 -35.03
C MET A 340 -14.16 -13.44 -35.84
N GLY A 341 -13.80 -12.47 -36.68
CA GLY A 341 -14.71 -11.53 -37.33
C GLY A 341 -15.22 -10.45 -36.38
N LEU A 342 -15.45 -9.25 -36.94
CA LEU A 342 -15.77 -8.02 -36.21
C LEU A 342 -16.87 -8.15 -35.15
N GLN A 343 -17.95 -8.88 -35.45
CA GLN A 343 -19.07 -9.02 -34.52
C GLN A 343 -18.66 -9.78 -33.25
N LYS A 344 -17.95 -10.91 -33.40
CA LYS A 344 -17.49 -11.74 -32.28
C LYS A 344 -16.43 -10.98 -31.48
N ALA A 345 -15.44 -10.40 -32.17
CA ALA A 345 -14.35 -9.64 -31.55
C ALA A 345 -14.85 -8.48 -30.66
N ARG A 346 -15.93 -7.79 -31.06
CA ARG A 346 -16.55 -6.71 -30.25
C ARG A 346 -17.29 -7.20 -29.01
N THR A 347 -17.75 -8.44 -29.01
CA THR A 347 -18.53 -9.01 -27.91
C THR A 347 -17.72 -9.92 -27.00
N THR A 348 -16.55 -10.37 -27.44
CA THR A 348 -15.58 -11.08 -26.60
C THR A 348 -14.81 -10.05 -25.79
N LEU A 349 -15.17 -9.92 -24.51
CA LEU A 349 -14.54 -9.00 -23.57
C LEU A 349 -13.40 -9.69 -22.81
N VAL A 350 -12.38 -8.91 -22.47
CA VAL A 350 -11.29 -9.29 -21.56
C VAL A 350 -11.57 -8.61 -20.22
N HIS A 351 -11.74 -9.43 -19.19
CA HIS A 351 -11.96 -9.01 -17.81
C HIS A 351 -10.71 -9.27 -16.97
N PHE A 352 -10.51 -8.43 -15.96
CA PHE A 352 -9.38 -8.54 -15.03
C PHE A 352 -9.90 -8.78 -13.62
N ILE A 353 -9.23 -9.67 -12.89
CA ILE A 353 -9.52 -9.95 -11.49
C ILE A 353 -8.28 -9.65 -10.67
N ALA A 354 -8.45 -8.91 -9.58
CA ALA A 354 -7.39 -8.62 -8.62
C ALA A 354 -7.15 -9.80 -7.66
N ALA A 355 -6.04 -9.80 -6.92
CA ALA A 355 -5.63 -10.86 -6.01
C ALA A 355 -6.65 -11.18 -4.90
N ASP A 356 -7.47 -10.20 -4.54
CA ASP A 356 -8.55 -10.35 -3.58
C ASP A 356 -9.80 -11.02 -4.19
N GLY A 357 -9.86 -11.15 -5.52
CA GLY A 357 -10.99 -11.68 -6.29
C GLY A 357 -11.99 -10.63 -6.77
N VAL A 358 -11.69 -9.32 -6.68
CA VAL A 358 -12.59 -8.25 -7.18
C VAL A 358 -12.35 -8.15 -8.68
N PRO A 359 -13.41 -8.19 -9.51
CA PRO A 359 -13.29 -7.84 -10.91
C PRO A 359 -13.05 -6.32 -11.06
N SER A 360 -12.13 -5.95 -11.94
CA SER A 360 -11.95 -4.56 -12.35
C SER A 360 -13.21 -4.03 -13.05
N SER A 361 -13.49 -2.73 -12.88
CA SER A 361 -14.51 -2.03 -13.68
C SER A 361 -14.08 -1.84 -15.13
N GLU A 362 -12.77 -1.81 -15.40
CA GLU A 362 -12.23 -1.69 -16.75
C GLU A 362 -12.23 -3.04 -17.46
N THR A 363 -12.70 -3.03 -18.71
CA THR A 363 -12.75 -4.21 -19.58
C THR A 363 -12.52 -3.78 -21.02
N PHE A 364 -11.92 -4.64 -21.83
CA PHE A 364 -11.62 -4.35 -23.23
C PHE A 364 -12.17 -5.42 -24.16
N SER A 365 -12.78 -5.04 -25.28
CA SER A 365 -13.12 -6.02 -26.32
C SER A 365 -11.88 -6.46 -27.10
N VAL A 366 -11.90 -7.67 -27.66
CA VAL A 366 -10.83 -8.14 -28.55
C VAL A 366 -10.65 -7.21 -29.75
N ASP A 367 -11.74 -6.62 -30.27
CA ASP A 367 -11.70 -5.59 -31.33
C ASP A 367 -10.88 -4.37 -30.88
N THR A 368 -11.15 -3.84 -29.68
CA THR A 368 -10.43 -2.71 -29.10
C THR A 368 -8.96 -3.03 -28.89
N LEU A 369 -8.64 -4.20 -28.31
CA LEU A 369 -7.26 -4.64 -28.07
C LEU A 369 -6.47 -4.78 -29.37
N SER A 370 -7.12 -5.23 -30.46
CA SER A 370 -6.47 -5.38 -31.76
C SER A 370 -6.16 -4.07 -32.48
N SER A 371 -6.69 -2.94 -31.99
CA SER A 371 -6.59 -1.62 -32.62
C SER A 371 -5.92 -0.61 -31.66
N PRO A 372 -4.60 -0.70 -31.42
CA PRO A 372 -3.92 0.16 -30.45
C PRO A 372 -4.00 1.66 -30.80
N ASP A 373 -4.27 2.01 -32.06
CA ASP A 373 -4.48 3.40 -32.51
C ASP A 373 -5.64 4.13 -31.83
N VAL A 374 -6.55 3.39 -31.16
CA VAL A 374 -7.65 4.00 -30.38
C VAL A 374 -7.17 4.56 -29.03
N PHE A 375 -5.96 4.22 -28.61
CA PHE A 375 -5.31 4.71 -27.41
C PHE A 375 -4.22 5.69 -27.81
N GLY A 376 -4.32 6.90 -27.25
CA GLY A 376 -3.44 8.00 -27.57
C GLY A 376 -2.67 8.53 -26.39
N PHE A 377 -1.62 9.26 -26.73
CA PHE A 377 -0.86 10.15 -25.87
C PHE A 377 -1.35 11.57 -26.08
N TYR A 378 -1.79 12.21 -25.00
CA TYR A 378 -2.27 13.59 -25.04
C TYR A 378 -1.33 14.47 -24.22
N ASN A 379 -0.99 15.62 -24.78
CA ASN A 379 -0.38 16.70 -24.00
C ASN A 379 -1.48 17.54 -23.37
N ARG A 380 -1.33 17.86 -22.08
CA ARG A 380 -2.25 18.77 -21.41
C ARG A 380 -2.12 20.14 -22.06
N ASN A 381 -3.24 20.68 -22.53
CA ASN A 381 -3.25 22.00 -23.15
C ASN A 381 -3.03 23.09 -22.09
N ALA A 382 -2.20 24.10 -22.37
CA ALA A 382 -1.96 25.21 -21.45
C ALA A 382 -3.24 26.03 -21.14
N ALA A 383 -4.23 25.99 -22.02
CA ALA A 383 -5.55 26.59 -21.82
C ALA A 383 -6.47 25.76 -20.90
N ASP A 384 -6.08 24.53 -20.54
CA ASP A 384 -6.82 23.69 -19.62
C ASP A 384 -6.46 23.99 -18.16
N HIS A 385 -7.19 24.95 -17.58
CA HIS A 385 -7.05 25.38 -16.19
C HIS A 385 -7.59 24.37 -15.16
N GLY A 386 -8.15 23.22 -15.57
CA GLY A 386 -8.69 22.21 -14.66
C GLY A 386 -10.05 22.57 -14.04
N ASP A 387 -10.72 23.61 -14.55
CA ASP A 387 -12.05 24.08 -14.11
C ASP A 387 -13.21 23.49 -14.94
N GLY A 388 -12.89 22.59 -15.88
CA GLY A 388 -13.84 21.96 -16.79
C GLY A 388 -14.35 22.85 -17.93
N SER A 389 -13.81 24.07 -18.09
CA SER A 389 -14.23 25.01 -19.15
C SER A 389 -13.56 24.74 -20.50
N TYR A 390 -12.41 24.05 -20.50
CA TYR A 390 -11.65 23.75 -21.70
C TYR A 390 -12.34 22.68 -22.57
N ILE A 391 -12.39 22.94 -23.89
CA ILE A 391 -12.93 22.01 -24.88
C ILE A 391 -11.76 21.46 -25.71
N PRO A 392 -11.41 20.17 -25.54
CA PRO A 392 -10.30 19.56 -26.26
C PRO A 392 -10.51 19.51 -27.78
N THR A 393 -9.41 19.53 -28.52
CA THR A 393 -9.33 19.43 -29.97
C THR A 393 -8.41 18.28 -30.40
N ASN A 394 -8.41 17.96 -31.69
CA ASN A 394 -7.50 16.94 -32.22
C ASN A 394 -6.02 17.35 -32.17
N ALA A 395 -5.71 18.63 -31.93
CA ALA A 395 -4.32 19.09 -31.78
C ALA A 395 -3.71 18.69 -30.42
N ASP A 396 -4.54 18.31 -29.44
CA ASP A 396 -4.07 17.88 -28.11
C ASP A 396 -3.59 16.42 -28.11
N LEU A 397 -3.97 15.65 -29.13
CA LEU A 397 -3.51 14.29 -29.37
C LEU A 397 -2.15 14.35 -30.09
N GLU A 398 -1.09 13.89 -29.42
CA GLU A 398 0.27 13.89 -29.96
C GLU A 398 0.57 12.61 -30.73
N ASP A 399 0.23 11.46 -30.16
CA ASP A 399 0.53 10.16 -30.76
C ASP A 399 -0.56 9.12 -30.46
N THR A 400 -0.58 8.04 -31.23
CA THR A 400 -1.51 6.91 -31.11
C THR A 400 -0.77 5.59 -31.30
N GLY A 401 -1.38 4.48 -30.91
CA GLY A 401 -0.78 3.16 -31.09
C GLY A 401 -0.27 2.54 -29.79
N TYR A 402 -0.77 3.01 -28.65
CA TYR A 402 -0.41 2.51 -27.33
C TYR A 402 -1.22 1.26 -26.99
N PRO A 403 -0.64 0.05 -26.98
CA PRO A 403 -1.38 -1.15 -26.62
C PRO A 403 -1.84 -1.09 -25.16
N VAL A 404 -2.86 -1.89 -24.83
CA VAL A 404 -3.11 -2.23 -23.42
C VAL A 404 -1.95 -3.11 -22.97
N LEU A 405 -1.22 -2.62 -21.97
CA LEU A 405 0.06 -3.16 -21.52
C LEU A 405 -0.11 -3.92 -20.21
N LEU A 406 0.38 -5.15 -20.17
CA LEU A 406 0.64 -5.88 -18.94
C LEU A 406 2.03 -5.48 -18.44
N ALA A 407 2.09 -4.44 -17.61
CA ALA A 407 3.31 -3.77 -17.18
C ALA A 407 3.88 -4.38 -15.88
N TYR A 408 5.17 -4.69 -15.89
CA TYR A 408 5.90 -5.21 -14.72
C TYR A 408 6.76 -4.16 -14.01
N GLY A 409 6.92 -2.97 -14.61
CA GLY A 409 7.63 -1.87 -13.97
C GLY A 409 7.20 -0.49 -14.49
N VAL A 410 7.63 0.53 -13.76
CA VAL A 410 7.38 1.95 -14.02
C VAL A 410 8.67 2.74 -13.88
N ASN A 411 8.94 3.64 -14.83
CA ASN A 411 10.12 4.52 -14.84
C ASN A 411 11.45 3.79 -14.54
N ARG A 412 11.62 2.56 -15.06
CA ARG A 412 12.77 1.66 -14.84
C ARG A 412 12.92 1.13 -13.41
N TYR A 413 11.80 0.95 -12.72
CA TYR A 413 11.73 0.23 -11.45
C TYR A 413 10.63 -0.83 -11.54
N PRO A 414 10.88 -2.08 -11.11
CA PRO A 414 9.84 -3.10 -11.07
C PRO A 414 8.75 -2.76 -10.04
N TYR A 415 7.56 -3.33 -10.20
CA TYR A 415 6.47 -3.12 -9.27
C TYR A 415 6.58 -3.99 -8.02
N THR A 416 6.49 -3.39 -6.83
CA THR A 416 6.28 -4.15 -5.59
C THR A 416 4.80 -4.48 -5.37
N ILE A 417 4.50 -5.40 -4.46
CA ILE A 417 3.11 -5.72 -4.12
C ILE A 417 2.60 -4.67 -3.13
N GLN A 418 3.32 -4.48 -2.02
CA GLN A 418 2.88 -3.63 -0.90
C GLN A 418 3.83 -2.44 -0.73
N LYS A 419 3.33 -1.38 -0.09
CA LYS A 419 4.14 -0.22 0.31
C LYS A 419 5.13 -0.54 1.44
N THR A 420 4.89 -1.63 2.16
CA THR A 420 5.79 -2.15 3.22
C THR A 420 6.90 -3.04 2.68
N ASP A 421 6.91 -3.32 1.38
CA ASP A 421 7.94 -4.12 0.76
C ASP A 421 9.29 -3.38 0.81
N PRO A 422 10.42 -4.04 1.13
CA PRO A 422 11.72 -3.37 1.24
C PRO A 422 12.19 -2.64 -0.02
N ALA A 423 11.76 -3.12 -1.20
CA ALA A 423 12.10 -2.55 -2.51
C ALA A 423 11.11 -1.46 -2.98
N TYR A 424 10.17 -1.04 -2.13
CA TYR A 424 9.19 -0.01 -2.46
C TYR A 424 9.86 1.36 -2.53
N VAL A 425 9.59 2.08 -3.61
CA VAL A 425 10.10 3.42 -3.87
C VAL A 425 8.92 4.40 -3.84
N SER A 426 8.78 5.11 -2.73
CA SER A 426 7.67 6.03 -2.47
C SER A 426 7.57 7.16 -3.49
N GLY A 427 8.69 7.74 -3.90
CA GLY A 427 8.75 8.78 -4.94
C GLY A 427 8.21 8.35 -6.31
N LEU A 428 8.11 7.04 -6.57
CA LEU A 428 7.50 6.46 -7.77
C LEU A 428 6.14 5.82 -7.53
N SER A 429 5.80 5.52 -6.28
CA SER A 429 4.59 4.77 -5.91
C SER A 429 4.46 3.45 -6.68
N ASN A 430 5.58 2.71 -6.80
CA ASN A 430 5.69 1.47 -7.55
C ASN A 430 5.05 0.25 -6.85
N SER A 431 4.08 0.40 -5.95
CA SER A 431 3.38 -0.73 -5.29
C SER A 431 2.28 -1.35 -6.18
N GLY A 432 1.34 -2.13 -5.65
CA GLY A 432 0.15 -2.53 -6.44
C GLY A 432 0.41 -3.51 -7.58
N GLY A 433 1.60 -4.12 -7.62
CA GLY A 433 2.01 -5.14 -8.59
C GLY A 433 1.90 -6.57 -8.06
N PRO A 434 2.77 -7.49 -8.53
CA PRO A 434 3.96 -7.25 -9.35
C PRO A 434 3.68 -6.98 -10.84
N LEU A 435 2.42 -7.11 -11.26
CA LEU A 435 1.94 -6.73 -12.59
C LEU A 435 0.74 -5.80 -12.48
N ARG A 436 0.70 -4.78 -13.35
CA ARG A 436 -0.43 -3.88 -13.53
C ARG A 436 -0.91 -3.87 -14.97
N VAL A 437 -2.17 -3.51 -15.18
CA VAL A 437 -2.68 -3.22 -16.53
C VAL A 437 -2.70 -1.71 -16.75
N VAL A 438 -1.93 -1.26 -17.73
CA VAL A 438 -1.77 0.16 -18.11
C VAL A 438 -2.23 0.35 -19.55
N PHE A 439 -2.81 1.49 -19.87
CA PHE A 439 -3.32 1.78 -21.21
C PHE A 439 -3.34 3.28 -21.49
N GLY A 440 -3.21 3.63 -22.78
CA GLY A 440 -3.30 5.02 -23.23
C GLY A 440 -4.70 5.62 -23.08
N LYS A 441 -4.84 6.89 -23.42
CA LYS A 441 -6.12 7.59 -23.27
C LYS A 441 -6.95 7.40 -24.54
N THR A 442 -8.22 7.04 -24.40
CA THR A 442 -9.16 6.98 -25.54
C THR A 442 -9.70 8.36 -25.92
N GLN A 443 -9.56 9.33 -25.02
CA GLN A 443 -9.92 10.72 -25.19
C GLN A 443 -9.15 11.58 -24.17
N TYR A 444 -9.02 12.88 -24.44
CA TYR A 444 -8.28 13.83 -23.60
C TYR A 444 -8.69 13.77 -22.11
N ASN A 445 -9.98 13.76 -21.78
CA ASN A 445 -10.43 13.72 -20.37
C ASN A 445 -10.50 12.31 -19.76
N HIS A 446 -9.97 11.28 -20.41
CA HIS A 446 -10.00 9.92 -19.87
C HIS A 446 -9.08 9.80 -18.64
N ALA A 447 -9.64 9.44 -17.48
CA ALA A 447 -8.90 9.24 -16.22
C ALA A 447 -8.20 7.85 -16.15
N ASN A 448 -7.49 7.49 -17.21
CA ASN A 448 -6.80 6.20 -17.35
C ASN A 448 -5.79 5.93 -16.23
N GLY A 449 -5.18 6.95 -15.64
CA GLY A 449 -4.25 6.80 -14.52
C GLY A 449 -4.91 6.26 -13.25
N SER A 450 -6.17 6.64 -13.00
CA SER A 450 -6.95 6.14 -11.85
C SER A 450 -7.57 4.77 -12.10
N ASN A 451 -7.66 4.36 -13.37
CA ASN A 451 -8.32 3.13 -13.80
C ASN A 451 -7.32 2.01 -14.16
N GLN A 452 -6.04 2.16 -13.80
CA GLN A 452 -5.07 1.08 -13.92
C GLN A 452 -5.50 -0.11 -13.04
N VAL A 453 -5.36 -1.33 -13.56
CA VAL A 453 -5.63 -2.53 -12.76
C VAL A 453 -4.40 -2.85 -11.94
N GLN A 454 -4.55 -2.83 -10.61
CA GLN A 454 -3.51 -3.20 -9.65
C GLN A 454 -3.79 -4.59 -9.08
N TYR A 455 -2.75 -5.24 -8.55
CA TYR A 455 -2.81 -6.57 -7.94
C TYR A 455 -3.39 -7.63 -8.88
N LEU A 456 -3.07 -7.55 -10.18
CA LEU A 456 -3.64 -8.43 -11.19
C LEU A 456 -3.35 -9.90 -10.85
N SER A 457 -4.38 -10.76 -10.86
CA SER A 457 -4.25 -12.19 -10.59
C SER A 457 -4.84 -13.08 -11.69
N GLU A 458 -5.96 -12.67 -12.30
CA GLU A 458 -6.61 -13.46 -13.36
C GLU A 458 -7.05 -12.56 -14.53
N LEU A 459 -6.94 -13.09 -15.76
CA LEU A 459 -7.52 -12.53 -16.97
C LEU A 459 -8.52 -13.52 -17.58
N LEU A 460 -9.72 -13.03 -17.85
CA LEU A 460 -10.80 -13.82 -18.45
C LEU A 460 -11.09 -13.32 -19.87
N VAL A 461 -10.95 -14.18 -20.88
CA VAL A 461 -11.26 -13.87 -22.28
C VAL A 461 -12.62 -14.47 -22.66
N GLY A 462 -13.63 -13.63 -22.81
CA GLY A 462 -15.01 -14.03 -23.08
C GLY A 462 -15.72 -14.54 -21.82
N GLU A 463 -16.59 -15.54 -22.00
CA GLU A 463 -17.31 -16.15 -20.87
C GLU A 463 -16.33 -16.88 -19.93
N ASP A 464 -16.52 -16.68 -18.61
CA ASP A 464 -15.72 -17.38 -17.60
C ASP A 464 -16.08 -18.87 -17.58
N ILE A 465 -15.11 -19.72 -17.89
CA ILE A 465 -15.24 -21.17 -17.86
C ILE A 465 -14.09 -21.71 -17.00
N LEU A 466 -14.45 -22.46 -15.97
CA LEU A 466 -13.54 -23.05 -14.99
C LEU A 466 -12.91 -24.33 -15.54
N TYR A 467 -12.01 -24.18 -16.52
CA TYR A 467 -11.34 -25.29 -17.19
C TYR A 467 -10.48 -26.13 -16.25
N ASN A 468 -10.03 -25.56 -15.14
CA ASN A 468 -9.21 -26.19 -14.10
C ASN A 468 -10.01 -27.07 -13.12
N THR A 469 -11.30 -27.32 -13.35
CA THR A 469 -12.13 -28.19 -12.50
C THR A 469 -12.70 -29.37 -13.28
N HIS A 470 -13.03 -30.48 -12.62
CA HIS A 470 -13.77 -31.59 -13.21
C HIS A 470 -15.27 -31.26 -13.31
N GLN A 471 -15.83 -30.62 -12.29
CA GLN A 471 -17.26 -30.34 -12.21
C GLN A 471 -17.74 -29.36 -13.29
N TYR A 472 -16.93 -28.35 -13.61
CA TYR A 472 -17.35 -27.24 -14.47
C TYR A 472 -16.67 -27.21 -15.85
N THR A 473 -15.70 -28.10 -16.09
CA THR A 473 -15.05 -28.18 -17.42
C THR A 473 -16.02 -28.69 -18.48
N PRO A 474 -15.97 -28.16 -19.72
CA PRO A 474 -16.75 -28.70 -20.83
C PRO A 474 -16.22 -30.04 -21.36
N ASP A 475 -14.99 -30.44 -21.00
CA ASP A 475 -14.41 -31.73 -21.40
C ASP A 475 -15.15 -32.88 -20.70
N GLN A 476 -15.89 -33.67 -21.49
CA GLN A 476 -16.73 -34.75 -20.96
C GLN A 476 -15.95 -35.89 -20.31
N ALA A 477 -14.69 -36.12 -20.71
CA ALA A 477 -13.85 -37.16 -20.12
C ALA A 477 -13.36 -36.73 -18.73
N LEU A 478 -12.96 -35.47 -18.58
CA LEU A 478 -12.60 -34.90 -17.28
C LEU A 478 -13.83 -34.76 -16.39
N HIS A 479 -14.96 -34.32 -16.95
CA HIS A 479 -16.22 -34.18 -16.20
C HIS A 479 -16.71 -35.51 -15.61
N ALA A 480 -16.48 -36.63 -16.31
CA ALA A 480 -16.82 -37.95 -15.79
C ALA A 480 -16.06 -38.33 -14.50
N LEU A 481 -14.96 -37.65 -14.18
CA LEU A 481 -14.20 -37.86 -12.94
C LEU A 481 -14.76 -37.04 -11.76
N ALA A 482 -15.68 -36.10 -11.98
CA ALA A 482 -16.28 -35.29 -10.92
C ALA A 482 -17.05 -36.15 -9.90
N ASP A 483 -17.62 -37.27 -10.35
CA ASP A 483 -18.39 -38.22 -9.53
C ASP A 483 -17.51 -39.20 -8.73
N GLU A 484 -16.18 -39.20 -8.93
CA GLU A 484 -15.27 -40.08 -8.17
C GLU A 484 -15.28 -39.70 -6.69
N THR A 485 -15.29 -40.69 -5.80
CA THR A 485 -15.50 -40.48 -4.36
C THR A 485 -14.23 -40.71 -3.55
N ILE A 486 -14.00 -39.84 -2.58
CA ILE A 486 -13.00 -39.97 -1.52
C ILE A 486 -13.74 -40.35 -0.23
N ALA A 487 -13.42 -41.51 0.33
CA ALA A 487 -13.94 -41.95 1.61
C ALA A 487 -13.20 -41.22 2.75
N VAL A 488 -13.93 -40.52 3.61
CA VAL A 488 -13.38 -39.83 4.78
C VAL A 488 -13.95 -40.48 6.03
N ARG A 489 -13.06 -41.10 6.81
CA ARG A 489 -13.39 -41.78 8.05
C ARG A 489 -12.63 -41.17 9.21
N VAL A 490 -13.34 -40.71 10.22
CA VAL A 490 -12.76 -40.25 11.48
C VAL A 490 -13.18 -41.20 12.58
N GLN A 491 -12.22 -41.68 13.37
CA GLN A 491 -12.46 -42.56 14.50
C GLN A 491 -11.64 -42.13 15.73
N GLY A 492 -12.11 -42.49 16.91
CA GLY A 492 -11.31 -42.41 18.13
C GLY A 492 -10.27 -43.54 18.19
N GLU A 493 -9.28 -43.39 19.05
CA GLU A 493 -8.28 -44.44 19.36
C GLU A 493 -8.93 -45.76 19.83
N ASP A 494 -10.12 -45.69 20.42
CA ASP A 494 -10.94 -46.85 20.80
C ASP A 494 -11.62 -47.57 19.61
N GLY A 495 -11.42 -47.07 18.39
CA GLY A 495 -12.03 -47.57 17.16
C GLY A 495 -13.47 -47.10 16.93
N ARG A 496 -14.02 -46.23 17.79
CA ARG A 496 -15.36 -45.67 17.62
C ARG A 496 -15.36 -44.71 16.43
N VAL A 497 -16.18 -45.00 15.43
CA VAL A 497 -16.39 -44.12 14.27
C VAL A 497 -17.15 -42.86 14.69
N LEU A 498 -16.56 -41.71 14.43
CA LEU A 498 -17.10 -40.37 14.69
C LEU A 498 -17.69 -39.75 13.42
N ILE A 499 -16.97 -39.87 12.31
CA ILE A 499 -17.40 -39.41 10.98
C ILE A 499 -17.14 -40.55 10.00
N ASN A 500 -18.08 -40.78 9.09
CA ASN A 500 -17.93 -41.70 7.98
C ASN A 500 -18.76 -41.16 6.82
N GLN A 501 -18.09 -40.46 5.91
CA GLN A 501 -18.71 -39.74 4.81
C GLN A 501 -17.88 -39.94 3.56
N ASN A 502 -18.53 -39.81 2.40
CA ASN A 502 -17.84 -39.73 1.13
C ASN A 502 -17.98 -38.30 0.63
N ILE A 503 -16.93 -37.77 0.02
CA ILE A 503 -16.95 -36.52 -0.74
C ILE A 503 -16.58 -36.84 -2.18
N THR A 504 -17.35 -36.32 -3.13
CA THR A 504 -17.03 -36.41 -4.55
C THR A 504 -15.96 -35.38 -4.93
N VAL A 505 -15.26 -35.59 -6.05
CA VAL A 505 -14.33 -34.60 -6.59
C VAL A 505 -15.06 -33.28 -6.89
N GLY A 506 -16.27 -33.34 -7.45
CA GLY A 506 -17.08 -32.14 -7.70
C GLY A 506 -17.48 -31.41 -6.41
N GLU A 507 -17.88 -32.12 -5.35
CA GLU A 507 -18.15 -31.50 -4.05
C GLU A 507 -16.91 -30.85 -3.41
N LEU A 508 -15.71 -31.41 -3.66
CA LEU A 508 -14.45 -30.79 -3.23
C LEU A 508 -14.20 -29.48 -3.97
N GLU A 509 -14.40 -29.45 -5.29
CA GLU A 509 -14.25 -28.25 -6.12
C GLU A 509 -15.29 -27.17 -5.79
N ASP A 510 -16.50 -27.59 -5.42
CA ASP A 510 -17.58 -26.69 -4.98
C ASP A 510 -17.23 -25.90 -3.72
N LEU A 511 -16.28 -26.37 -2.89
CA LEU A 511 -15.78 -25.58 -1.74
C LEU A 511 -15.04 -24.30 -2.18
N VAL A 512 -14.57 -24.25 -3.42
CA VAL A 512 -13.84 -23.11 -4.00
C VAL A 512 -14.69 -22.37 -5.04
N TYR A 513 -15.39 -23.12 -5.89
CA TYR A 513 -16.05 -22.60 -7.09
C TYR A 513 -17.58 -22.69 -7.07
N GLY A 514 -18.16 -23.24 -6.00
CA GLY A 514 -19.61 -23.36 -5.88
C GLY A 514 -20.29 -22.00 -5.91
N ALA A 515 -21.42 -21.91 -6.62
CA ALA A 515 -22.14 -20.65 -6.86
C ALA A 515 -22.59 -19.90 -5.59
N MET A 516 -22.62 -20.57 -4.42
CA MET A 516 -23.06 -20.02 -3.14
C MET A 516 -21.91 -19.79 -2.15
N ILE A 517 -20.65 -19.95 -2.57
CA ILE A 517 -19.49 -19.76 -1.69
C ILE A 517 -19.21 -18.27 -1.49
N SER A 518 -19.12 -17.84 -0.23
CA SER A 518 -18.70 -16.48 0.11
C SER A 518 -17.23 -16.26 -0.27
N ARG A 519 -16.87 -15.01 -0.53
CA ARG A 519 -15.50 -14.63 -0.89
C ARG A 519 -14.48 -14.97 0.20
N GLU A 520 -14.87 -14.82 1.46
CA GLU A 520 -14.07 -15.21 2.62
C GLU A 520 -13.82 -16.73 2.66
N ASN A 521 -14.87 -17.53 2.43
CA ASN A 521 -14.74 -18.98 2.38
C ASN A 521 -13.86 -19.42 1.20
N LYS A 522 -14.02 -18.78 0.03
CA LYS A 522 -13.14 -19.04 -1.13
C LYS A 522 -11.68 -18.75 -0.79
N LYS A 523 -11.38 -17.60 -0.16
CA LYS A 523 -10.01 -17.23 0.27
C LYS A 523 -9.45 -18.22 1.30
N ALA A 524 -10.28 -18.69 2.24
CA ALA A 524 -9.88 -19.67 3.25
C ALA A 524 -9.61 -21.06 2.65
N ALA A 525 -10.45 -21.51 1.70
CA ALA A 525 -10.41 -22.84 1.10
C ALA A 525 -9.37 -22.98 -0.02
N ARG A 526 -9.37 -22.04 -0.97
CA ARG A 526 -8.59 -22.12 -2.22
C ARG A 526 -7.11 -22.03 -1.94
N ARG A 527 -6.35 -22.94 -2.51
CA ARG A 527 -4.89 -22.84 -2.60
C ARG A 527 -4.49 -23.10 -4.05
N LYS A 528 -3.83 -22.13 -4.66
CA LYS A 528 -3.22 -22.24 -5.98
C LYS A 528 -1.80 -21.73 -5.85
N ASP A 529 -0.84 -22.64 -5.96
CA ASP A 529 0.53 -22.27 -5.69
C ASP A 529 1.56 -23.24 -6.28
N SER A 530 2.82 -22.80 -6.32
CA SER A 530 3.98 -23.57 -6.79
C SER A 530 4.48 -24.54 -5.70
N TYR A 531 4.27 -25.84 -5.89
CA TYR A 531 4.75 -26.90 -5.00
C TYR A 531 5.86 -27.71 -5.68
N GLU A 532 6.92 -28.00 -4.90
CA GLU A 532 7.95 -28.94 -5.32
C GLU A 532 7.56 -30.39 -4.99
N ILE A 533 7.70 -31.27 -5.98
CA ILE A 533 7.38 -32.69 -5.83
C ILE A 533 8.49 -33.57 -6.43
N PRO A 534 8.69 -34.80 -5.92
CA PRO A 534 9.67 -35.72 -6.48
C PRO A 534 9.16 -36.30 -7.80
N VAL A 535 9.89 -36.03 -8.89
CA VAL A 535 9.70 -36.59 -10.23
C VAL A 535 10.97 -37.34 -10.61
N ASN A 536 10.90 -38.67 -10.77
CA ASN A 536 12.06 -39.51 -11.12
C ASN A 536 13.31 -39.32 -10.20
N ASN A 537 13.09 -39.12 -8.89
CA ASN A 537 14.11 -38.80 -7.87
C ASN A 537 14.77 -37.42 -7.98
N VAL A 538 14.19 -36.50 -8.77
CA VAL A 538 14.57 -35.08 -8.81
C VAL A 538 13.36 -34.27 -8.35
N TYR A 539 13.58 -33.22 -7.58
CA TYR A 539 12.50 -32.31 -7.20
C TYR A 539 12.23 -31.35 -8.35
N GLU A 540 10.97 -31.23 -8.73
CA GLU A 540 10.50 -30.29 -9.74
C GLU A 540 9.36 -29.45 -9.16
N THR A 541 9.34 -28.17 -9.48
CA THR A 541 8.28 -27.23 -9.08
C THR A 541 7.17 -27.21 -10.12
N HIS A 542 5.92 -27.37 -9.66
CA HIS A 542 4.71 -27.33 -10.50
C HIS A 542 3.63 -26.50 -9.81
N ILE A 543 2.74 -25.87 -10.58
CA ILE A 543 1.59 -25.14 -10.03
C ILE A 543 0.47 -26.16 -9.77
N PHE A 544 0.02 -26.23 -8.52
CA PHE A 544 -1.13 -27.05 -8.13
C PHE A 544 -2.26 -26.17 -7.62
N GLU A 545 -3.49 -26.59 -7.89
CA GLU A 545 -4.69 -25.97 -7.35
C GLU A 545 -5.57 -27.00 -6.65
N GLY A 546 -6.08 -26.61 -5.48
CA GLY A 546 -6.80 -27.49 -4.59
C GLY A 546 -7.43 -26.80 -3.40
N VAL A 547 -7.88 -27.63 -2.45
CA VAL A 547 -8.44 -27.20 -1.17
C VAL A 547 -7.41 -27.39 -0.07
N SER A 548 -7.26 -26.39 0.80
CA SER A 548 -6.50 -26.52 2.05
C SER A 548 -7.03 -27.70 2.88
N LEU A 549 -6.15 -28.61 3.29
CA LEU A 549 -6.55 -29.76 4.12
C LEU A 549 -7.07 -29.32 5.50
N GLU A 550 -6.51 -28.24 6.04
CA GLU A 550 -7.03 -27.65 7.28
C GLU A 550 -8.47 -27.19 7.09
N TYR A 551 -8.77 -26.47 6.01
CA TYR A 551 -10.14 -26.01 5.72
C TYR A 551 -11.10 -27.19 5.51
N LEU A 552 -10.70 -28.18 4.72
CA LEU A 552 -11.52 -29.36 4.46
C LEU A 552 -11.83 -30.11 5.76
N LEU A 553 -10.83 -30.41 6.57
CA LEU A 553 -11.01 -31.23 7.77
C LEU A 553 -11.64 -30.46 8.92
N MET A 554 -11.22 -29.22 9.16
CA MET A 554 -11.65 -28.43 10.32
C MET A 554 -12.95 -27.67 10.07
N GLU A 555 -13.09 -27.00 8.93
CA GLU A 555 -14.25 -26.14 8.66
C GLU A 555 -15.39 -26.91 7.99
N THR A 556 -15.05 -27.77 7.02
CA THR A 556 -16.07 -28.50 6.24
C THR A 556 -16.51 -29.76 6.97
N MET A 557 -15.57 -30.65 7.31
CA MET A 557 -15.86 -31.93 8.00
C MET A 557 -16.07 -31.77 9.51
N ARG A 558 -15.72 -30.62 10.09
CA ARG A 558 -15.88 -30.30 11.51
C ARG A 558 -15.20 -31.32 12.41
N LEU A 559 -13.93 -31.61 12.12
CA LEU A 559 -13.12 -32.52 12.92
C LEU A 559 -13.15 -32.08 14.41
N PRO A 560 -13.51 -32.99 15.35
CA PRO A 560 -13.75 -32.61 16.74
C PRO A 560 -12.47 -32.36 17.55
N GLY A 561 -11.28 -32.65 16.99
CA GLY A 561 -10.00 -32.49 17.67
C GLY A 561 -8.83 -32.40 16.69
N MET A 562 -7.69 -31.88 17.17
CA MET A 562 -6.47 -31.71 16.37
C MET A 562 -5.36 -32.71 16.74
N ASN A 563 -5.59 -33.57 17.74
CA ASN A 563 -4.63 -34.56 18.19
C ASN A 563 -4.91 -35.90 17.53
N GLY A 564 -3.90 -36.49 16.89
CA GLY A 564 -4.05 -37.76 16.22
C GLY A 564 -3.18 -37.90 14.98
N VAL A 565 -3.53 -38.86 14.14
CA VAL A 565 -2.86 -39.15 12.87
C VAL A 565 -3.87 -39.20 11.73
N ALA A 566 -3.47 -38.67 10.58
CA ALA A 566 -4.18 -38.84 9.32
C ALA A 566 -3.42 -39.83 8.44
N THR A 567 -4.15 -40.78 7.85
CA THR A 567 -3.65 -41.74 6.88
C THR A 567 -4.40 -41.55 5.57
N PHE A 568 -3.65 -41.26 4.52
CA PHE A 568 -4.17 -41.12 3.16
C PHE A 568 -3.80 -42.37 2.36
N SER A 569 -4.71 -42.85 1.52
CA SER A 569 -4.54 -44.08 0.74
C SER A 569 -5.09 -43.93 -0.67
N ASN A 570 -4.38 -44.48 -1.65
CA ASN A 570 -4.86 -44.66 -3.04
C ASN A 570 -5.30 -46.12 -3.34
N GLY A 571 -5.19 -46.99 -2.33
CA GLY A 571 -5.45 -48.43 -2.38
C GLY A 571 -4.21 -49.31 -2.57
N GLU A 572 -3.08 -48.73 -2.98
CA GLU A 572 -1.79 -49.42 -3.15
C GLU A 572 -0.74 -48.87 -2.18
N ASP A 573 -0.62 -47.54 -2.11
CA ASP A 573 0.28 -46.80 -1.25
C ASP A 573 -0.50 -46.09 -0.13
N GLN A 574 0.18 -45.86 0.98
CA GLN A 574 -0.34 -45.12 2.13
C GLN A 574 0.65 -44.09 2.65
N LEU A 575 0.15 -42.95 3.09
CA LEU A 575 0.92 -41.91 3.76
C LEU A 575 0.25 -41.55 5.09
N THR A 576 0.95 -41.81 6.19
CA THR A 576 0.48 -41.50 7.56
C THR A 576 1.32 -40.39 8.15
N LEU A 577 0.67 -39.39 8.75
CA LEU A 577 1.32 -38.28 9.43
C LEU A 577 0.49 -37.78 10.63
N PRO A 578 1.14 -37.23 11.67
CA PRO A 578 0.45 -36.50 12.74
C PRO A 578 -0.39 -35.35 12.17
N LEU A 579 -1.54 -35.07 12.79
CA LEU A 579 -2.39 -33.93 12.41
C LEU A 579 -1.68 -32.58 12.60
N ASP A 580 -0.80 -32.46 13.61
CA ASP A 580 0.01 -31.26 13.83
C ASP A 580 0.96 -30.98 12.64
N ASP A 581 1.60 -32.03 12.12
CA ASP A 581 2.43 -31.92 10.91
C ASP A 581 1.62 -31.63 9.65
N LEU A 582 0.39 -32.15 9.56
CA LEU A 582 -0.52 -31.92 8.42
C LEU A 582 -0.95 -30.46 8.31
N PHE A 583 -1.21 -29.80 9.45
CA PHE A 583 -1.67 -28.41 9.52
C PHE A 583 -0.53 -27.40 9.65
N ARG A 584 0.70 -27.87 9.87
CA ARG A 584 1.88 -27.01 9.87
C ARG A 584 2.16 -26.47 8.46
N LEU A 585 2.34 -25.15 8.35
CA LEU A 585 2.80 -24.53 7.12
C LEU A 585 4.25 -24.95 6.83
N GLY A 586 4.50 -25.37 5.60
CA GLY A 586 5.81 -25.76 5.08
C GLY A 586 6.38 -24.75 4.09
N TYR A 587 7.26 -25.26 3.24
CA TYR A 587 8.09 -24.48 2.33
C TYR A 587 8.08 -25.03 0.91
N ASN A 588 8.42 -24.17 -0.04
CA ASN A 588 9.03 -24.56 -1.30
C ASN A 588 10.51 -24.14 -1.21
N ALA A 589 11.41 -25.13 -1.09
CA ALA A 589 12.83 -24.91 -0.90
C ALA A 589 13.54 -24.42 -2.17
N ASP A 590 13.07 -24.85 -3.35
CA ASP A 590 13.57 -24.39 -4.65
C ASP A 590 13.36 -22.88 -4.84
N LEU A 591 12.22 -22.37 -4.36
CA LEU A 591 11.85 -20.94 -4.45
C LEU A 591 12.11 -20.15 -3.16
N GLU A 592 12.73 -20.77 -2.14
CA GLU A 592 12.96 -20.19 -0.81
C GLU A 592 11.70 -19.57 -0.16
N ARG A 593 10.53 -20.17 -0.40
CA ARG A 593 9.23 -19.60 -0.01
C ARG A 593 8.57 -20.36 1.12
N GLY A 594 8.16 -19.66 2.16
CA GLY A 594 7.41 -20.22 3.30
C GLY A 594 5.89 -20.13 3.15
N ASN A 595 5.17 -20.46 4.22
CA ASN A 595 3.71 -20.37 4.34
C ASN A 595 2.92 -21.29 3.38
N MET A 596 3.54 -22.37 2.92
CA MET A 596 2.87 -23.35 2.06
C MET A 596 1.97 -24.26 2.90
N SER A 597 0.68 -24.36 2.60
CA SER A 597 -0.21 -25.32 3.28
C SER A 597 -0.23 -26.68 2.57
N ALA A 598 -0.49 -27.76 3.30
CA ALA A 598 -0.84 -29.04 2.70
C ALA A 598 -2.21 -28.95 2.00
N ILE A 599 -2.33 -29.54 0.80
CA ILE A 599 -3.53 -29.42 -0.03
C ILE A 599 -3.99 -30.77 -0.56
N LEU A 600 -5.29 -30.83 -0.82
CA LEU A 600 -5.92 -31.83 -1.65
C LEU A 600 -6.14 -31.21 -3.04
N ALA A 601 -5.20 -31.47 -3.95
CA ALA A 601 -5.14 -30.88 -5.28
C ALA A 601 -6.05 -31.62 -6.26
N PHE A 602 -6.83 -30.88 -7.04
CA PHE A 602 -7.65 -31.40 -8.14
C PHE A 602 -7.15 -30.93 -9.51
N ALA A 603 -6.24 -29.94 -9.56
CA ALA A 603 -5.66 -29.45 -10.80
C ALA A 603 -4.15 -29.20 -10.70
N LYS A 604 -3.52 -29.23 -11.86
CA LYS A 604 -2.10 -28.95 -12.06
C LYS A 604 -1.92 -28.14 -13.35
N ASN A 605 -1.19 -27.03 -13.27
CA ASN A 605 -0.87 -26.14 -14.40
C ASN A 605 -2.14 -25.79 -15.22
N GLY A 606 -3.16 -25.25 -14.55
CA GLY A 606 -4.45 -24.86 -15.15
C GLY A 606 -5.34 -26.00 -15.64
N THR A 607 -5.00 -27.28 -15.42
CA THR A 607 -5.75 -28.42 -15.98
C THR A 607 -6.16 -29.43 -14.90
N PRO A 608 -7.40 -29.97 -14.90
CA PRO A 608 -7.86 -30.98 -13.94
C PRO A 608 -7.03 -32.25 -14.03
N LEU A 609 -6.78 -32.89 -12.90
CA LEU A 609 -5.93 -34.07 -12.86
C LEU A 609 -6.62 -35.32 -13.44
N THR A 610 -5.90 -36.06 -14.26
CA THR A 610 -6.27 -37.41 -14.71
C THR A 610 -5.56 -38.48 -13.88
N VAL A 611 -6.10 -39.70 -13.85
CA VAL A 611 -5.51 -40.79 -13.05
C VAL A 611 -4.08 -41.11 -13.48
N LYS A 612 -3.85 -41.29 -14.77
CA LYS A 612 -2.51 -41.58 -15.32
C LYS A 612 -2.29 -40.96 -16.69
N ALA A 613 -1.03 -40.86 -17.10
CA ALA A 613 -0.66 -40.43 -18.43
C ALA A 613 -1.31 -41.31 -19.51
N GLY A 614 -1.89 -40.67 -20.52
CA GLY A 614 -2.55 -41.31 -21.67
C GLY A 614 -4.04 -41.63 -21.46
N ASP A 615 -4.63 -41.34 -20.30
CA ASP A 615 -6.07 -41.41 -20.12
C ASP A 615 -6.80 -40.33 -20.94
N ALA A 616 -8.12 -40.50 -21.16
CA ALA A 616 -8.93 -39.48 -21.80
C ALA A 616 -8.93 -38.19 -20.94
N GLY A 617 -8.73 -37.03 -21.56
CA GLY A 617 -8.52 -35.75 -20.85
C GLY A 617 -7.07 -35.48 -20.40
N TYR A 618 -6.13 -36.42 -20.61
CA TYR A 618 -4.72 -36.19 -20.31
C TYR A 618 -4.09 -35.24 -21.33
N ILE A 619 -3.35 -34.25 -20.82
CA ILE A 619 -2.64 -33.23 -21.59
C ILE A 619 -1.19 -33.21 -21.11
N GLN A 620 -0.27 -33.61 -21.98
CA GLN A 620 1.16 -33.54 -21.70
C GLN A 620 1.64 -32.08 -21.77
N GLU A 621 1.29 -31.38 -22.84
CA GLU A 621 1.68 -30.00 -23.12
C GLU A 621 0.60 -29.31 -23.96
N ARG A 622 0.54 -27.99 -23.87
CA ARG A 622 -0.32 -27.14 -24.72
C ARG A 622 0.54 -26.44 -25.75
N LYS A 623 0.02 -26.33 -26.96
CA LYS A 623 0.65 -25.56 -28.02
C LYS A 623 0.52 -24.06 -27.73
N LEU A 624 1.62 -23.34 -27.92
CA LEU A 624 1.68 -21.88 -27.92
C LEU A 624 1.94 -21.37 -29.35
N TYR A 625 1.77 -20.07 -29.56
CA TYR A 625 1.86 -19.43 -30.87
C TYR A 625 2.92 -18.32 -30.86
N PRO A 626 4.22 -18.70 -30.86
CA PRO A 626 5.34 -17.77 -30.69
C PRO A 626 5.40 -16.68 -31.76
N PHE A 627 5.85 -15.48 -31.37
CA PHE A 627 6.11 -14.35 -32.26
C PHE A 627 7.59 -14.27 -32.64
N LEU A 628 8.47 -14.72 -31.75
CA LEU A 628 9.91 -14.82 -31.96
C LEU A 628 10.37 -16.28 -31.91
N ASP A 629 11.46 -16.60 -32.61
CA ASP A 629 12.07 -17.94 -32.57
C ASP A 629 12.55 -18.35 -31.17
N SER A 630 12.74 -17.38 -30.27
CA SER A 630 13.12 -17.59 -28.86
C SER A 630 11.94 -17.93 -27.95
N ASP A 631 10.71 -17.61 -28.36
CA ASP A 631 9.53 -17.82 -27.54
C ASP A 631 9.23 -19.34 -27.43
N PRO A 632 8.81 -19.83 -26.26
CA PRO A 632 8.41 -21.23 -26.11
C PRO A 632 7.26 -21.63 -27.08
N GLU A 633 7.42 -22.76 -27.76
CA GLU A 633 6.38 -23.32 -28.64
C GLU A 633 5.30 -24.10 -27.87
N VAL A 634 5.60 -24.50 -26.62
CA VAL A 634 4.74 -25.34 -25.80
C VAL A 634 4.77 -24.92 -24.33
N TYR A 635 3.63 -25.07 -23.66
CA TYR A 635 3.48 -24.94 -22.22
C TYR A 635 3.33 -26.35 -21.60
N PRO A 636 4.26 -26.79 -20.72
CA PRO A 636 4.17 -28.11 -20.10
C PRO A 636 2.99 -28.16 -19.12
N VAL A 637 2.15 -29.18 -19.24
CA VAL A 637 0.99 -29.38 -18.36
C VAL A 637 1.19 -30.62 -17.49
N ASN A 638 1.26 -31.79 -18.12
CA ASN A 638 1.37 -33.10 -17.50
C ASN A 638 0.41 -33.28 -16.30
N ASN A 639 -0.89 -33.22 -16.57
CA ASN A 639 -1.96 -33.29 -15.58
C ASN A 639 -2.26 -34.72 -15.05
N CYS A 640 -1.28 -35.60 -14.90
CA CYS A 640 -1.52 -36.92 -14.31
C CYS A 640 -1.32 -36.92 -12.78
N GLY A 641 -1.96 -37.88 -12.09
CA GLY A 641 -1.83 -38.10 -10.64
C GLY A 641 -3.15 -37.96 -9.85
N GLY A 642 -4.28 -37.82 -10.54
CA GLY A 642 -5.59 -37.50 -9.99
C GLY A 642 -6.59 -38.66 -9.91
N PRO A 643 -7.91 -38.38 -9.90
CA PRO A 643 -8.51 -37.05 -10.08
C PRO A 643 -8.22 -36.08 -8.92
N VAL A 644 -7.77 -36.62 -7.79
CA VAL A 644 -7.32 -35.84 -6.64
C VAL A 644 -6.00 -36.38 -6.09
N ALA A 645 -5.07 -35.49 -5.75
CA ALA A 645 -3.76 -35.81 -5.18
C ALA A 645 -3.55 -35.09 -3.84
N LEU A 646 -2.91 -35.76 -2.89
CA LEU A 646 -2.39 -35.10 -1.69
C LEU A 646 -1.03 -34.49 -2.01
N ILE A 647 -0.87 -33.20 -1.76
CA ILE A 647 0.42 -32.50 -1.88
C ILE A 647 0.83 -32.00 -0.50
N LEU A 648 2.01 -32.41 -0.04
CA LEU A 648 2.65 -31.91 1.17
C LEU A 648 3.86 -31.05 0.80
N PRO A 649 3.95 -29.82 1.30
CA PRO A 649 5.13 -28.97 1.10
C PRO A 649 6.34 -29.52 1.85
N SER A 650 7.52 -28.98 1.54
CA SER A 650 8.75 -29.31 2.26
C SER A 650 8.69 -28.86 3.71
N SER A 651 9.34 -29.60 4.59
CA SER A 651 9.43 -29.26 6.02
C SER A 651 10.58 -28.29 6.34
N SER A 652 11.41 -27.96 5.35
CA SER A 652 12.61 -27.12 5.49
C SER A 652 12.65 -26.08 4.37
N PRO A 653 13.08 -24.83 4.64
CA PRO A 653 13.25 -23.81 3.61
C PRO A 653 14.46 -24.06 2.70
N VAL A 654 15.38 -24.95 3.06
CA VAL A 654 16.66 -25.17 2.34
C VAL A 654 16.82 -26.58 1.79
N GLU A 655 15.96 -27.52 2.19
CA GLU A 655 16.03 -28.92 1.76
C GLU A 655 14.68 -29.38 1.20
N SER A 656 14.65 -29.60 -0.12
CA SER A 656 13.50 -30.16 -0.83
C SER A 656 13.11 -31.53 -0.25
N SER A 657 11.91 -31.59 0.29
CA SER A 657 11.33 -32.74 1.00
C SER A 657 9.83 -32.90 0.75
N GLY A 658 9.28 -32.15 -0.21
CA GLY A 658 7.88 -32.22 -0.63
C GLY A 658 7.45 -33.63 -1.01
N LYS A 659 6.16 -33.92 -0.84
CA LYS A 659 5.59 -35.25 -1.09
C LYS A 659 4.29 -35.15 -1.88
N ILE A 660 4.05 -36.18 -2.69
CA ILE A 660 2.81 -36.39 -3.42
C ILE A 660 2.29 -37.81 -3.16
N LEU A 661 0.99 -37.93 -2.89
CA LEU A 661 0.27 -39.20 -2.99
C LEU A 661 -0.83 -39.02 -4.04
N SER A 662 -0.65 -39.67 -5.20
CA SER A 662 -1.57 -39.60 -6.33
C SER A 662 -2.83 -40.43 -6.11
N SER A 663 -3.93 -40.01 -6.73
CA SER A 663 -5.21 -40.74 -6.78
C SER A 663 -5.76 -41.11 -5.39
N VAL A 664 -5.84 -40.14 -4.49
CA VAL A 664 -6.34 -40.36 -3.11
C VAL A 664 -7.79 -40.85 -3.16
N LYS A 665 -8.06 -41.97 -2.50
CA LYS A 665 -9.40 -42.60 -2.40
C LYS A 665 -9.92 -42.65 -0.98
N GLU A 666 -9.04 -42.62 0.01
CA GLU A 666 -9.43 -42.74 1.41
C GLU A 666 -8.56 -41.82 2.29
N ILE A 667 -9.22 -41.18 3.25
CA ILE A 667 -8.63 -40.39 4.32
C ILE A 667 -9.15 -40.98 5.64
N GLU A 668 -8.30 -41.67 6.38
CA GLU A 668 -8.61 -42.18 7.71
C GLU A 668 -7.92 -41.31 8.77
N ILE A 669 -8.70 -40.71 9.67
CA ILE A 669 -8.19 -39.93 10.79
C ILE A 669 -8.47 -40.68 12.08
N THR A 670 -7.43 -40.98 12.83
CA THR A 670 -7.54 -41.53 14.19
C THR A 670 -7.23 -40.43 15.19
N LEU A 671 -8.26 -39.99 15.91
CA LEU A 671 -8.16 -38.96 16.92
C LEU A 671 -7.77 -39.55 18.27
N ILE A 672 -6.85 -38.86 18.93
CA ILE A 672 -6.44 -39.15 20.30
C ILE A 672 -7.23 -38.20 21.22
N PRO A 673 -7.92 -38.71 22.26
CA PRO A 673 -8.60 -37.86 23.23
C PRO A 673 -7.67 -36.82 23.84
N ASP A 674 -8.17 -35.61 24.06
CA ASP A 674 -7.41 -34.56 24.72
C ASP A 674 -7.19 -34.93 26.20
N ALA A 675 -5.97 -35.30 26.57
CA ALA A 675 -5.61 -35.72 27.93
C ALA A 675 -5.82 -34.61 28.97
N TYR A 676 -5.89 -33.35 28.54
CA TYR A 676 -6.15 -32.20 29.40
C TYR A 676 -7.65 -32.00 29.68
N ALA A 677 -8.53 -32.60 28.89
CA ALA A 677 -9.97 -32.35 28.96
C ALA A 677 -10.68 -33.31 29.94
N HIS A 678 -11.77 -32.84 30.55
CA HIS A 678 -12.55 -33.55 31.56
C HIS A 678 -13.46 -34.63 30.95
N LEU A 679 -12.96 -35.46 30.03
CA LEU A 679 -13.80 -36.33 29.20
C LEU A 679 -14.39 -37.51 29.98
N ASP A 680 -13.56 -38.21 30.77
CA ASP A 680 -13.87 -39.52 31.34
C ASP A 680 -13.45 -39.67 32.81
N GLY A 681 -13.87 -40.78 33.43
CA GLY A 681 -13.45 -41.18 34.77
C GLY A 681 -13.86 -40.18 35.86
N VAL A 682 -12.95 -39.94 36.81
CA VAL A 682 -13.18 -39.03 37.95
C VAL A 682 -13.35 -37.57 37.53
N TYR A 683 -12.75 -37.16 36.41
CA TYR A 683 -12.81 -35.79 35.90
C TYR A 683 -14.15 -35.45 35.24
N SER A 684 -14.88 -36.46 34.73
CA SER A 684 -16.15 -36.26 34.03
C SER A 684 -17.25 -35.58 34.88
N LEU A 685 -17.09 -35.52 36.19
CA LEU A 685 -18.01 -34.85 37.12
C LEU A 685 -18.10 -33.34 36.89
N SER A 686 -17.02 -32.71 36.43
CA SER A 686 -16.94 -31.25 36.22
C SER A 686 -17.40 -30.80 34.83
N ARG A 687 -17.75 -31.72 33.92
CA ARG A 687 -18.13 -31.41 32.52
C ARG A 687 -19.31 -30.43 32.39
N ASN A 688 -20.23 -30.49 33.35
CA ASN A 688 -21.44 -29.67 33.39
C ASN A 688 -21.24 -28.34 34.14
N GLU A 689 -20.07 -28.11 34.73
CA GLU A 689 -19.74 -26.81 35.30
C GLU A 689 -19.70 -25.76 34.20
N LYS A 690 -20.00 -24.52 34.56
CA LYS A 690 -20.26 -23.45 33.59
C LYS A 690 -19.36 -22.27 33.82
N ILE A 691 -18.93 -21.67 32.72
CA ILE A 691 -18.39 -20.32 32.65
C ILE A 691 -19.44 -19.42 32.02
N ILE A 692 -19.69 -18.27 32.65
CA ILE A 692 -20.61 -17.25 32.12
C ILE A 692 -19.77 -16.11 31.54
N LEU A 693 -20.02 -15.77 30.28
CA LEU A 693 -19.51 -14.56 29.63
C LEU A 693 -20.68 -13.58 29.58
N GLU A 694 -20.60 -12.50 30.34
CA GLU A 694 -21.72 -11.58 30.54
C GLU A 694 -21.25 -10.13 30.57
N GLY A 695 -22.18 -9.21 30.81
CA GLY A 695 -21.90 -7.79 30.99
C GLY A 695 -22.31 -6.92 29.80
N PRO A 696 -22.49 -5.60 30.04
CA PRO A 696 -23.02 -4.68 29.05
C PRO A 696 -22.10 -4.47 27.84
N GLY A 697 -20.81 -4.79 27.95
CA GLY A 697 -19.83 -4.72 26.86
C GLY A 697 -19.94 -5.84 25.82
N LEU A 698 -20.86 -6.78 26.02
CA LEU A 698 -21.19 -7.83 25.05
C LEU A 698 -22.60 -7.62 24.50
N GLU A 699 -22.84 -8.06 23.27
CA GLU A 699 -24.17 -8.11 22.64
C GLU A 699 -25.01 -9.24 23.23
N GLU A 700 -24.38 -10.38 23.55
CA GLU A 700 -25.05 -11.55 24.09
C GLU A 700 -24.35 -12.14 25.31
N GLU A 701 -25.12 -12.44 26.35
CA GLU A 701 -24.67 -13.30 27.44
C GLU A 701 -24.51 -14.75 26.94
N ARG A 702 -23.35 -15.36 27.20
CA ARG A 702 -23.09 -16.77 26.87
C ARG A 702 -22.75 -17.58 28.11
N SER A 703 -23.54 -18.62 28.36
CA SER A 703 -23.23 -19.65 29.35
C SER A 703 -22.68 -20.90 28.64
N LEU A 704 -21.40 -21.20 28.84
CA LEU A 704 -20.72 -22.35 28.25
C LEU A 704 -20.46 -23.40 29.33
N THR A 705 -20.80 -24.66 29.05
CA THR A 705 -20.33 -25.76 29.90
C THR A 705 -18.84 -26.01 29.66
N LEU A 706 -18.15 -26.61 30.64
CA LEU A 706 -16.76 -27.03 30.51
C LEU A 706 -16.59 -27.97 29.30
N GLU A 707 -17.50 -28.92 29.11
CA GLU A 707 -17.53 -29.78 27.93
C GLU A 707 -17.62 -28.99 26.61
N ALA A 708 -18.46 -27.95 26.57
CA ALA A 708 -18.59 -27.11 25.38
C ALA A 708 -17.36 -26.23 25.15
N LEU A 709 -16.64 -25.84 26.22
CA LEU A 709 -15.40 -25.09 26.14
C LEU A 709 -14.25 -25.99 25.64
N GLU A 710 -14.07 -27.16 26.25
CA GLU A 710 -13.06 -28.15 25.88
C GLU A 710 -13.31 -28.70 24.47
N GLY A 711 -14.57 -28.79 24.03
CA GLY A 711 -14.92 -29.15 22.66
C GLY A 711 -14.45 -28.15 21.60
N ARG A 712 -13.99 -26.95 21.98
CA ARG A 712 -13.47 -25.92 21.04
C ARG A 712 -12.00 -26.14 20.71
N GLN A 713 -11.66 -27.35 20.29
CA GLN A 713 -10.28 -27.78 20.05
C GLN A 713 -9.53 -26.91 19.02
N ARG A 714 -10.23 -26.29 18.05
CA ARG A 714 -9.64 -25.30 17.10
C ARG A 714 -9.01 -24.09 17.81
N LEU A 715 -9.65 -23.65 18.90
CA LEU A 715 -9.17 -22.52 19.69
C LEU A 715 -8.21 -22.96 20.79
N ALA A 716 -8.13 -24.25 21.10
CA ALA A 716 -7.27 -24.72 22.17
C ALA A 716 -5.80 -24.38 21.88
N ARG A 717 -5.12 -23.87 22.90
CA ARG A 717 -3.68 -23.57 22.87
C ARG A 717 -3.03 -24.22 24.08
N THR A 718 -1.82 -24.73 23.85
CA THR A 718 -0.95 -25.24 24.90
C THR A 718 0.25 -24.31 25.00
N PHE A 719 0.46 -23.69 26.16
CA PHE A 719 1.52 -22.72 26.40
C PHE A 719 2.28 -23.03 27.68
N ASP A 720 3.55 -22.61 27.72
CA ASP A 720 4.38 -22.69 28.92
C ASP A 720 4.37 -21.32 29.61
N PHE A 721 3.85 -21.26 30.84
CA PHE A 721 3.72 -20.03 31.61
C PHE A 721 4.69 -20.02 32.79
N THR A 722 5.40 -18.91 32.99
CA THR A 722 6.26 -18.67 34.15
C THR A 722 5.46 -18.00 35.26
N LEU A 723 5.13 -18.74 36.32
CA LEU A 723 4.32 -18.25 37.44
C LEU A 723 5.23 -17.76 38.58
N LEU A 724 4.89 -16.60 39.15
CA LEU A 724 5.48 -16.11 40.41
C LEU A 724 4.78 -16.77 41.59
N MET A 725 5.51 -17.57 42.35
CA MET A 725 5.03 -18.27 43.54
C MET A 725 5.01 -17.35 44.76
N GLU A 726 4.24 -17.69 45.80
CA GLU A 726 4.12 -16.89 47.04
C GLU A 726 5.46 -16.66 47.77
N ASP A 727 6.43 -17.55 47.59
CA ASP A 727 7.77 -17.44 48.18
C ASP A 727 8.74 -16.58 47.35
N GLY A 728 8.26 -15.98 46.25
CA GLY A 728 9.03 -15.16 45.33
C GLY A 728 9.84 -15.95 44.30
N SER A 729 9.71 -17.28 44.25
CA SER A 729 10.34 -18.10 43.21
C SER A 729 9.53 -18.11 41.92
N LEU A 730 10.20 -18.32 40.79
CA LEU A 730 9.56 -18.50 39.48
C LEU A 730 9.44 -19.99 39.17
N LYS A 731 8.26 -20.43 38.73
CA LYS A 731 8.00 -21.80 38.28
C LYS A 731 7.35 -21.78 36.91
N THR A 732 7.99 -22.42 35.93
CA THR A 732 7.39 -22.69 34.63
C THR A 732 6.46 -23.90 34.71
N ALA A 733 5.27 -23.78 34.13
CA ALA A 733 4.32 -24.87 34.00
C ALA A 733 3.53 -24.75 32.68
N ARG A 734 3.26 -25.90 32.06
CA ARG A 734 2.51 -26.00 30.81
C ARG A 734 1.01 -26.02 31.09
N TYR A 735 0.24 -25.20 30.41
CA TYR A 735 -1.22 -25.16 30.52
C TYR A 735 -1.87 -25.29 29.16
N ARG A 736 -3.04 -25.93 29.14
CA ARG A 736 -3.90 -26.02 27.96
C ARG A 736 -5.25 -25.38 28.24
N GLY A 737 -5.71 -24.56 27.31
CA GLY A 737 -6.91 -23.75 27.48
C GLY A 737 -7.40 -23.09 26.20
N ILE A 738 -8.48 -22.31 26.32
CA ILE A 738 -9.03 -21.50 25.23
C ILE A 738 -8.61 -20.03 25.44
N PRO A 739 -8.02 -19.36 24.43
CA PRO A 739 -7.79 -17.92 24.47
C PRO A 739 -9.08 -17.15 24.78
N VAL A 740 -9.01 -16.21 25.71
CA VAL A 740 -10.21 -15.54 26.24
C VAL A 740 -10.79 -14.53 25.25
N TYR A 741 -9.94 -13.73 24.60
CA TYR A 741 -10.42 -12.66 23.72
C TYR A 741 -11.26 -13.16 22.53
N PRO A 742 -10.90 -14.25 21.82
CA PRO A 742 -11.76 -14.86 20.81
C PRO A 742 -13.14 -15.31 21.31
N LEU A 743 -13.28 -15.63 22.60
CA LEU A 743 -14.59 -15.95 23.18
C LEU A 743 -15.47 -14.71 23.29
N PHE A 744 -14.90 -13.53 23.61
CA PHE A 744 -15.65 -12.28 23.63
C PHE A 744 -16.11 -11.86 22.23
N ILE A 745 -15.25 -12.02 21.21
CA ILE A 745 -15.63 -11.77 19.81
C ILE A 745 -16.86 -12.60 19.43
N GLN A 746 -16.90 -13.88 19.83
CA GLN A 746 -18.05 -14.75 19.56
C GLN A 746 -19.32 -14.35 20.34
N SER A 747 -19.18 -13.72 21.49
CA SER A 747 -20.30 -13.15 22.26
C SER A 747 -20.74 -11.77 21.75
N GLY A 748 -20.13 -11.27 20.67
CA GLY A 748 -20.39 -9.94 20.11
C GLY A 748 -19.81 -8.87 21.01
N ILE A 749 -18.48 -8.71 21.03
CA ILE A 749 -17.86 -7.63 21.79
C ILE A 749 -18.24 -6.27 21.21
N LYS A 750 -18.72 -5.35 22.05
CA LYS A 750 -19.11 -4.00 21.62
C LYS A 750 -17.88 -3.11 21.47
N ASN A 751 -18.00 -2.13 20.58
CA ASN A 751 -16.96 -1.11 20.36
C ASN A 751 -16.63 -0.29 21.62
N ASN A 752 -17.54 -0.21 22.60
CA ASN A 752 -17.35 0.45 23.89
C ASN A 752 -17.03 -0.51 25.05
N ALA A 753 -16.63 -1.74 24.76
CA ALA A 753 -16.24 -2.69 25.80
C ALA A 753 -15.02 -2.17 26.58
N GLY A 754 -15.10 -2.25 27.91
CA GLY A 754 -14.07 -1.83 28.85
C GLY A 754 -13.53 -3.00 29.67
N ASP A 755 -13.22 -2.75 30.94
CA ASP A 755 -12.66 -3.74 31.88
C ASP A 755 -13.47 -5.03 31.97
N VAL A 756 -12.76 -6.12 32.31
CA VAL A 756 -13.33 -7.45 32.56
C VAL A 756 -13.22 -7.80 34.04
N ALA A 757 -14.36 -7.98 34.70
CA ALA A 757 -14.43 -8.49 36.07
C ALA A 757 -14.48 -10.03 36.04
N ILE A 758 -13.46 -10.65 36.64
CA ILE A 758 -13.30 -12.11 36.74
C ILE A 758 -13.84 -12.55 38.10
N ARG A 759 -14.91 -13.34 38.10
CA ARG A 759 -15.52 -13.87 39.31
C ARG A 759 -15.09 -15.31 39.53
N THR A 760 -14.66 -15.62 40.76
CA THR A 760 -14.28 -16.99 41.15
C THR A 760 -15.40 -17.68 41.92
N ALA A 761 -15.36 -19.02 42.00
CA ALA A 761 -16.35 -19.81 42.74
C ALA A 761 -16.44 -19.44 44.23
N GLY A 762 -15.36 -18.89 44.80
CA GLY A 762 -15.32 -18.37 46.18
C GLY A 762 -16.04 -17.04 46.39
N GLY A 763 -16.54 -16.40 45.32
CA GLY A 763 -17.19 -15.09 45.35
C GLY A 763 -16.22 -13.90 45.29
N GLU A 764 -14.93 -14.14 45.09
CA GLU A 764 -13.93 -13.10 44.87
C GLU A 764 -14.06 -12.54 43.44
N SER A 765 -13.72 -11.27 43.27
CA SER A 765 -13.75 -10.59 41.96
C SER A 765 -12.42 -9.88 41.74
N VAL A 766 -11.80 -10.14 40.59
CA VAL A 766 -10.56 -9.49 40.14
C VAL A 766 -10.87 -8.77 38.84
N THR A 767 -10.65 -7.45 38.78
CA THR A 767 -10.82 -6.68 37.55
C THR A 767 -9.49 -6.57 36.82
N VAL A 768 -9.51 -6.78 35.51
CA VAL A 768 -8.38 -6.56 34.60
C VAL A 768 -8.86 -5.76 33.39
N SER A 769 -7.96 -5.04 32.73
CA SER A 769 -8.30 -4.36 31.49
C SER A 769 -8.55 -5.39 30.38
N LEU A 770 -9.42 -5.05 29.43
CA LEU A 770 -9.64 -5.88 28.25
C LEU A 770 -8.36 -6.02 27.41
N SER A 771 -7.53 -4.96 27.38
CA SER A 771 -6.23 -4.95 26.69
C SER A 771 -5.27 -6.02 27.23
N SER A 772 -5.23 -6.26 28.55
CA SER A 772 -4.39 -7.33 29.12
C SER A 772 -4.83 -8.74 28.69
N LEU A 773 -6.13 -8.95 28.46
CA LEU A 773 -6.65 -10.25 28.00
C LEU A 773 -6.52 -10.45 26.48
N LYS A 774 -6.38 -9.35 25.73
CA LYS A 774 -6.19 -9.34 24.29
C LYS A 774 -4.73 -9.56 23.88
N ARG A 775 -3.79 -9.04 24.66
CA ARG A 775 -2.37 -8.96 24.32
C ARG A 775 -1.72 -10.32 24.05
N ASN A 776 -0.92 -10.39 22.99
CA ASN A 776 0.06 -11.44 22.75
C ASN A 776 1.45 -10.95 23.17
N ILE A 777 2.17 -11.74 23.96
CA ILE A 777 3.52 -11.43 24.45
C ILE A 777 4.48 -12.49 23.90
N LYS A 778 5.67 -12.11 23.46
CA LYS A 778 6.67 -13.08 23.03
C LYS A 778 7.27 -13.79 24.25
N ASP A 779 7.25 -15.12 24.27
CA ASP A 779 7.97 -15.92 25.26
C ASP A 779 9.49 -15.90 25.00
N GLU A 780 10.29 -16.53 25.87
CA GLU A 780 11.76 -16.62 25.70
C GLU A 780 12.19 -17.34 24.41
N GLY A 781 11.30 -18.12 23.80
CA GLY A 781 11.50 -18.80 22.52
C GLY A 781 11.00 -18.02 21.30
N GLY A 782 10.44 -16.81 21.50
CA GLY A 782 9.86 -15.99 20.44
C GLY A 782 8.44 -16.39 20.00
N ASN A 783 7.75 -17.26 20.73
CA ASN A 783 6.38 -17.65 20.45
C ASN A 783 5.38 -16.68 21.10
N ASP A 784 4.22 -16.48 20.48
CA ASP A 784 3.15 -15.65 21.05
C ASP A 784 2.43 -16.36 22.21
N LEU A 785 2.43 -15.72 23.37
CA LEU A 785 1.76 -16.11 24.60
C LEU A 785 0.57 -15.17 24.85
N CYS A 786 -0.63 -15.74 25.03
CA CYS A 786 -1.85 -14.95 25.25
C CYS A 786 -2.62 -15.39 26.49
N ALA A 787 -3.60 -14.59 26.91
CA ALA A 787 -4.44 -14.96 28.05
C ALA A 787 -5.37 -16.13 27.69
N ILE A 788 -5.30 -17.20 28.49
CA ILE A 788 -6.11 -18.41 28.28
C ILE A 788 -6.96 -18.75 29.50
N LEU A 789 -8.16 -19.23 29.23
CA LEU A 789 -8.97 -19.95 30.19
C LEU A 789 -8.54 -21.42 30.13
N ALA A 790 -7.63 -21.80 31.02
CA ALA A 790 -7.04 -23.13 31.12
C ALA A 790 -7.97 -24.12 31.82
N TYR A 791 -8.04 -25.32 31.26
CA TYR A 791 -8.77 -26.46 31.81
C TYR A 791 -7.85 -27.65 32.15
N GLY A 792 -6.57 -27.61 31.75
CA GLY A 792 -5.62 -28.66 32.07
C GLY A 792 -4.17 -28.16 32.23
N ILE A 793 -3.34 -29.01 32.81
CA ILE A 793 -1.92 -28.79 33.08
C ILE A 793 -1.06 -29.91 32.48
N GLY A 794 0.12 -29.58 31.95
CA GLY A 794 1.05 -30.53 31.36
C GLY A 794 1.78 -31.36 32.41
N THR A 795 2.07 -32.61 32.07
CA THR A 795 2.74 -33.57 32.96
C THR A 795 4.12 -34.01 32.48
N ASP A 796 4.43 -33.77 31.21
CA ASP A 796 5.73 -34.02 30.61
C ASP A 796 6.23 -32.76 29.91
N GLU A 797 7.50 -32.43 30.12
CA GLU A 797 8.15 -31.28 29.48
C GLU A 797 8.44 -31.53 27.99
N HIS A 798 8.65 -32.80 27.61
CA HIS A 798 8.98 -33.23 26.26
C HIS A 798 7.79 -33.68 25.41
N ASP A 799 6.62 -33.91 26.03
CA ASP A 799 5.38 -34.27 25.33
C ASP A 799 4.30 -33.21 25.57
N ARG A 800 3.92 -32.48 24.50
CA ARG A 800 2.90 -31.42 24.55
C ARG A 800 1.47 -31.96 24.64
N LEU A 801 1.26 -33.26 24.42
CA LEU A 801 -0.01 -33.94 24.55
C LEU A 801 -0.18 -34.61 25.92
N ALA A 802 0.91 -34.77 26.67
CA ALA A 802 0.87 -35.30 28.02
C ALA A 802 0.36 -34.25 29.01
N GLY A 803 -0.87 -34.44 29.48
CA GLY A 803 -1.53 -33.54 30.41
C GLY A 803 -2.48 -34.24 31.38
N LEU A 804 -3.03 -33.44 32.29
CA LEU A 804 -4.10 -33.81 33.20
C LEU A 804 -5.13 -32.67 33.29
N PRO A 805 -6.42 -32.98 33.45
CA PRO A 805 -7.44 -31.97 33.73
C PRO A 805 -7.21 -31.31 35.09
N LEU A 806 -7.61 -30.04 35.22
CA LEU A 806 -7.54 -29.32 36.49
C LEU A 806 -8.66 -29.77 37.44
N THR A 807 -8.34 -30.23 38.63
CA THR A 807 -9.31 -30.47 39.71
C THR A 807 -9.60 -29.18 40.48
N ALA A 808 -10.73 -29.10 41.16
CA ALA A 808 -11.02 -27.91 41.98
C ALA A 808 -10.01 -27.83 43.12
N SER A 809 -9.84 -28.88 43.91
CA SER A 809 -8.93 -28.88 45.05
C SER A 809 -7.94 -30.04 45.05
N SER A 810 -6.97 -29.97 45.96
CA SER A 810 -6.04 -31.07 46.25
C SER A 810 -6.71 -32.30 46.88
N ASP A 811 -7.96 -32.17 47.34
CA ASP A 811 -8.73 -33.25 47.96
C ASP A 811 -9.63 -34.00 46.95
N ASP A 812 -9.73 -33.50 45.71
CA ASP A 812 -10.62 -34.07 44.71
C ASP A 812 -10.08 -35.39 44.12
N PRO A 813 -10.97 -36.36 43.81
CA PRO A 813 -10.60 -37.53 43.03
C PRO A 813 -10.05 -37.11 41.66
N GLY A 814 -8.77 -37.37 41.40
CA GLY A 814 -8.07 -36.93 40.18
C GLY A 814 -6.91 -35.96 40.45
N TYR A 815 -6.76 -35.44 41.68
CA TYR A 815 -5.60 -34.63 42.00
C TYR A 815 -4.30 -35.46 41.98
N VAL A 816 -3.26 -34.91 41.34
CA VAL A 816 -1.93 -35.48 41.20
C VAL A 816 -0.89 -34.49 41.73
N ALA A 817 -0.35 -34.79 42.91
CA ALA A 817 0.56 -33.89 43.64
C ALA A 817 1.84 -33.52 42.88
N SER A 818 2.34 -34.37 41.98
CA SER A 818 3.50 -34.05 41.14
C SER A 818 3.17 -33.05 40.04
N ALA A 819 1.95 -33.09 39.50
CA ALA A 819 1.48 -32.15 38.49
C ALA A 819 1.01 -30.82 39.13
N LYS A 820 0.45 -30.88 40.35
CA LYS A 820 -0.27 -29.76 41.00
C LYS A 820 -1.42 -29.25 40.13
N ASN A 821 -2.30 -30.17 39.73
CA ASN A 821 -3.45 -29.89 38.87
C ASN A 821 -4.68 -29.36 39.64
N ASP A 822 -4.53 -28.79 40.83
CA ASP A 822 -5.60 -28.14 41.59
C ASP A 822 -5.88 -26.69 41.11
N GLY A 823 -6.93 -26.02 41.61
CA GLY A 823 -7.31 -24.64 41.25
C GLY A 823 -8.28 -24.50 40.06
N GLY A 824 -8.92 -25.61 39.67
CA GLY A 824 -9.84 -25.74 38.54
C GLY A 824 -11.34 -25.76 38.90
N PRO A 825 -12.19 -26.31 38.00
CA PRO A 825 -11.83 -26.91 36.71
C PRO A 825 -11.41 -25.91 35.64
N LEU A 826 -11.53 -24.60 35.91
CA LEU A 826 -11.06 -23.52 35.06
C LEU A 826 -10.18 -22.55 35.83
N ALA A 827 -9.05 -22.19 35.24
CA ALA A 827 -8.16 -21.13 35.73
C ALA A 827 -7.85 -20.16 34.59
N LEU A 828 -7.84 -18.86 34.86
CA LEU A 828 -7.42 -17.85 33.91
C LEU A 828 -5.94 -17.55 34.09
N LEU A 829 -5.16 -17.72 33.02
CA LEU A 829 -3.76 -17.33 32.98
C LEU A 829 -3.63 -16.08 32.11
N ILE A 830 -3.00 -15.04 32.65
CA ILE A 830 -2.79 -13.75 31.99
C ILE A 830 -1.29 -13.48 31.96
N PRO A 831 -0.64 -13.44 30.79
CA PRO A 831 0.77 -13.11 30.72
C PRO A 831 1.01 -11.61 30.99
N ASN A 832 2.07 -11.31 31.72
CA ASN A 832 2.53 -9.96 32.06
C ASN A 832 3.68 -9.54 31.14
N GLU A 833 3.95 -8.24 31.04
CA GLU A 833 5.02 -7.68 30.19
C GLU A 833 6.43 -8.17 30.56
N ASP A 834 6.64 -8.54 31.82
CA ASP A 834 7.90 -9.04 32.32
C ASP A 834 8.14 -10.54 32.03
N GLY A 835 7.25 -11.17 31.25
CA GLY A 835 7.31 -12.59 30.90
C GLY A 835 6.77 -13.54 31.98
N THR A 836 6.35 -13.01 33.14
CA THR A 836 5.61 -13.80 34.14
C THR A 836 4.13 -13.90 33.79
N ALA A 837 3.37 -14.73 34.50
CA ALA A 837 1.92 -14.79 34.33
C ALA A 837 1.18 -14.81 35.66
N LYS A 838 0.03 -14.13 35.67
CA LYS A 838 -0.94 -14.17 36.76
C LYS A 838 -1.89 -15.34 36.53
N ARG A 839 -1.99 -16.22 37.52
CA ARG A 839 -2.97 -17.30 37.57
C ARG A 839 -4.12 -16.92 38.49
N ILE A 840 -5.35 -17.01 37.98
CA ILE A 840 -6.58 -16.81 38.76
C ILE A 840 -7.35 -18.13 38.72
N GLU A 841 -7.53 -18.73 39.89
CA GLU A 841 -8.11 -20.07 40.04
C GLU A 841 -9.64 -20.02 40.15
N HIS A 842 -10.30 -21.14 39.87
CA HIS A 842 -11.75 -21.33 40.07
C HIS A 842 -12.64 -20.31 39.34
N VAL A 843 -12.32 -19.98 38.09
CA VAL A 843 -13.04 -18.94 37.33
C VAL A 843 -14.42 -19.43 36.89
N VAL A 844 -15.47 -18.68 37.22
CA VAL A 844 -16.88 -19.03 36.92
C VAL A 844 -17.64 -17.97 36.12
N SER A 845 -17.19 -16.72 36.11
CA SER A 845 -17.76 -15.67 35.25
C SER A 845 -16.70 -14.65 34.80
N LEU A 846 -16.85 -14.18 33.56
CA LEU A 846 -16.14 -13.05 32.96
C LEU A 846 -17.17 -11.99 32.56
N GLU A 847 -17.26 -10.92 33.33
CA GLU A 847 -18.22 -9.83 33.12
C GLU A 847 -17.51 -8.65 32.44
N VAL A 848 -17.83 -8.38 31.16
CA VAL A 848 -17.25 -7.30 30.36
C VAL A 848 -18.10 -6.04 30.53
N SER A 849 -17.48 -4.99 31.07
CA SER A 849 -18.13 -3.68 31.22
C SER A 849 -18.26 -2.95 29.89
N ALA A 850 -19.15 -1.96 29.83
CA ALA A 850 -19.29 -1.03 28.71
C ALA A 850 -19.08 0.40 29.21
N ARG A 851 -18.29 1.18 28.48
CA ARG A 851 -18.12 2.62 28.73
C ARG A 851 -19.34 3.38 28.20
N GLU A 852 -19.78 4.40 28.93
CA GLU A 852 -20.86 5.30 28.47
C GLU A 852 -20.39 6.06 27.22
N ILE A 853 -21.23 6.13 26.17
CA ILE A 853 -20.84 6.71 24.87
C ILE A 853 -21.65 7.98 24.60
N ASP A 854 -20.95 9.12 24.66
CA ASP A 854 -21.48 10.44 24.26
C ASP A 854 -21.00 10.80 22.84
N THR A 855 -19.85 10.24 22.44
CA THR A 855 -19.13 10.44 21.17
C THR A 855 -18.48 9.13 20.73
N TRP A 856 -18.24 8.92 19.45
CA TRP A 856 -17.50 7.77 18.90
C TRP A 856 -15.98 7.99 18.99
N SER A 857 -15.52 8.50 20.13
CA SER A 857 -14.12 8.86 20.35
C SER A 857 -13.27 7.65 20.67
N HIS A 858 -11.96 7.76 20.48
CA HIS A 858 -11.00 6.70 20.78
C HIS A 858 -10.94 6.34 22.29
N ARG A 859 -11.51 7.16 23.18
CA ARG A 859 -11.68 6.81 24.61
C ARG A 859 -12.73 5.73 24.87
N MET A 860 -13.58 5.42 23.89
CA MET A 860 -14.69 4.50 24.09
C MET A 860 -14.25 3.06 24.42
N SER A 861 -13.01 2.67 24.07
CA SER A 861 -12.42 1.39 24.46
C SER A 861 -10.90 1.44 24.53
N ASP A 862 -10.30 0.64 25.41
CA ASP A 862 -8.85 0.47 25.55
C ASP A 862 -8.16 0.08 24.23
N VAL A 863 -8.90 -0.56 23.32
CA VAL A 863 -8.42 -0.98 22.00
C VAL A 863 -7.94 0.19 21.15
N PHE A 864 -8.44 1.39 21.40
CA PHE A 864 -8.15 2.60 20.63
C PHE A 864 -7.26 3.59 21.41
N GLU A 865 -6.91 3.29 22.66
CA GLU A 865 -6.20 4.23 23.54
C GLU A 865 -4.81 4.60 23.02
N GLU A 866 -4.18 3.74 22.21
CA GLU A 866 -2.88 4.04 21.59
C GLU A 866 -2.92 5.27 20.66
N PHE A 867 -4.09 5.58 20.09
CA PHE A 867 -4.25 6.72 19.19
C PHE A 867 -4.54 8.02 19.93
N LEU A 868 -4.88 8.00 21.22
CA LEU A 868 -5.27 9.20 21.95
C LEU A 868 -4.16 10.26 22.01
N GLU A 869 -2.90 9.80 22.01
CA GLU A 869 -1.71 10.64 22.00
C GLU A 869 -1.21 10.95 20.58
N ALA A 870 -1.96 10.54 19.53
CA ALA A 870 -1.61 10.86 18.16
C ALA A 870 -1.57 12.39 17.97
N PRO A 871 -0.43 12.94 17.50
CA PRO A 871 -0.29 14.37 17.38
C PRO A 871 -1.02 14.89 16.14
N PHE A 872 -1.63 16.06 16.28
CA PHE A 872 -2.18 16.86 15.20
C PHE A 872 -1.76 18.31 15.35
N THR A 873 -1.24 18.91 14.28
CA THR A 873 -0.78 20.31 14.30
C THR A 873 -1.64 21.19 13.40
N LEU A 874 -2.17 22.29 13.94
CA LEU A 874 -2.68 23.40 13.15
C LEU A 874 -1.59 24.47 13.05
N THR A 875 -1.15 24.77 11.84
CA THR A 875 -0.19 25.84 11.58
C THR A 875 -0.87 27.00 10.88
N VAL A 876 -0.64 28.22 11.34
CA VAL A 876 -0.92 29.42 10.55
C VAL A 876 0.39 30.10 10.23
N ARG A 877 0.61 30.42 8.96
CA ARG A 877 1.84 31.07 8.52
C ARG A 877 1.58 32.25 7.61
N ASN A 878 2.45 33.24 7.72
CA ASN A 878 2.57 34.35 6.79
C ASN A 878 4.05 34.52 6.41
N ASP A 879 4.38 35.60 5.71
CA ASP A 879 5.74 35.81 5.18
C ASP A 879 6.78 36.15 6.27
N ALA A 880 6.35 36.42 7.51
CA ALA A 880 7.22 36.89 8.60
C ALA A 880 7.26 35.98 9.83
N SER A 881 6.27 35.13 10.04
CA SER A 881 6.15 34.29 11.23
C SER A 881 5.24 33.09 11.00
N GLU A 882 5.40 32.08 11.86
CA GLU A 882 4.51 30.93 11.96
C GLU A 882 3.95 30.83 13.38
N TRP A 883 2.68 30.45 13.47
CA TRP A 883 2.02 30.06 14.70
C TRP A 883 1.68 28.57 14.62
N HIS A 884 1.83 27.86 15.74
CA HIS A 884 1.54 26.44 15.84
C HIS A 884 0.60 26.20 17.02
N GLY A 885 -0.47 25.45 16.77
CA GLY A 885 -1.29 24.80 17.77
C GLY A 885 -1.08 23.30 17.67
N ASP A 886 -0.52 22.70 18.71
CA ASP A 886 -0.35 21.25 18.81
C ASP A 886 -1.47 20.67 19.66
N TYR A 887 -2.16 19.68 19.10
CA TYR A 887 -3.26 18.98 19.73
C TYR A 887 -2.95 17.49 19.72
N THR A 888 -3.45 16.78 20.73
CA THR A 888 -3.59 15.33 20.64
C THR A 888 -4.96 15.00 20.05
N LEU A 889 -5.11 13.80 19.51
CA LEU A 889 -6.43 13.29 19.12
C LEU A 889 -7.43 13.41 20.28
N ASP A 890 -7.02 13.07 21.49
CA ASP A 890 -7.86 13.23 22.68
C ASP A 890 -8.32 14.68 22.89
N ALA A 891 -7.44 15.66 22.67
CA ALA A 891 -7.81 17.06 22.80
C ALA A 891 -8.87 17.46 21.76
N LEU A 892 -8.71 17.02 20.50
CA LEU A 892 -9.64 17.29 19.41
C LEU A 892 -11.02 16.65 19.66
N GLU A 893 -11.05 15.39 20.08
CA GLU A 893 -12.28 14.65 20.41
C GLU A 893 -13.04 15.23 21.62
N ASN A 894 -12.38 16.05 22.44
CA ASN A 894 -13.00 16.75 23.57
C ASN A 894 -13.51 18.15 23.23
N MET A 895 -13.32 18.66 22.00
CA MET A 895 -13.88 19.93 21.53
C MET A 895 -15.36 19.80 21.14
N LYS A 896 -16.21 19.48 22.12
CA LYS A 896 -17.62 19.07 21.90
C LYS A 896 -18.46 20.09 21.10
N ASN A 897 -18.11 21.37 21.12
CA ASN A 897 -18.78 22.42 20.34
C ASN A 897 -18.44 22.39 18.83
N LEU A 898 -17.38 21.69 18.45
CA LEU A 898 -16.90 21.58 17.06
C LEU A 898 -17.24 20.23 16.42
N ILE A 899 -17.69 19.25 17.22
CA ILE A 899 -18.00 17.90 16.73
C ILE A 899 -19.23 17.94 15.83
N VAL A 900 -19.08 17.33 14.66
CA VAL A 900 -20.14 17.08 13.68
C VAL A 900 -20.28 15.58 13.52
N ARG A 901 -21.51 15.09 13.55
CA ARG A 901 -21.88 13.74 13.12
C ARG A 901 -22.94 13.87 12.02
N ASP A 902 -22.63 13.37 10.83
CA ASP A 902 -23.49 13.45 9.67
C ASP A 902 -23.15 12.31 8.69
N ASP A 903 -24.07 11.97 7.80
CA ASP A 903 -23.82 11.02 6.72
C ASP A 903 -22.96 11.66 5.63
N TYR A 904 -22.02 10.93 5.02
CA TYR A 904 -21.26 11.38 3.85
C TYR A 904 -21.31 10.31 2.76
N THR A 905 -21.71 10.71 1.54
CA THR A 905 -21.89 9.75 0.42
C THR A 905 -20.60 9.50 -0.37
N VAL A 906 -19.59 10.35 -0.18
CA VAL A 906 -18.27 10.19 -0.78
C VAL A 906 -17.66 8.85 -0.37
N LEU A 907 -17.13 8.09 -1.35
CA LEU A 907 -16.47 6.80 -1.12
C LEU A 907 -17.33 5.75 -0.37
N ASP A 908 -18.67 5.89 -0.39
CA ASP A 908 -19.60 5.03 0.36
C ASP A 908 -19.26 4.92 1.86
N LEU A 909 -18.71 5.99 2.47
CA LEU A 909 -18.22 5.97 3.85
C LEU A 909 -19.33 5.80 4.90
N GLY A 910 -20.51 6.38 4.67
CA GLY A 910 -21.62 6.33 5.61
C GLY A 910 -21.59 7.44 6.66
N GLU A 911 -22.00 7.15 7.89
CA GLU A 911 -22.07 8.14 8.98
C GLU A 911 -20.67 8.43 9.52
N CYS A 912 -20.22 9.68 9.48
CA CYS A 912 -18.90 10.08 9.96
C CYS A 912 -19.02 11.00 11.18
N GLU A 913 -18.10 10.86 12.13
CA GLU A 913 -17.93 11.79 13.25
C GLU A 913 -16.53 12.42 13.23
N GLY A 914 -16.48 13.74 13.39
CA GLY A 914 -15.23 14.50 13.32
C GLY A 914 -15.36 15.94 13.80
N VAL A 915 -14.25 16.68 13.77
CA VAL A 915 -14.18 18.10 14.10
C VAL A 915 -14.39 18.95 12.84
N ASP A 916 -15.28 19.93 12.87
CA ASP A 916 -15.44 20.92 11.80
C ASP A 916 -14.15 21.75 11.64
N ILE A 917 -13.50 21.61 10.48
CA ILE A 917 -12.19 22.19 10.22
C ILE A 917 -12.24 23.71 10.26
N TRP A 918 -13.27 24.31 9.66
CA TRP A 918 -13.35 25.77 9.57
C TRP A 918 -13.63 26.39 10.93
N LYS A 919 -14.51 25.76 11.73
CA LYS A 919 -14.75 26.22 13.10
C LYS A 919 -13.53 26.02 13.99
N LEU A 920 -12.75 24.95 13.82
CA LEU A 920 -11.47 24.76 14.51
C LEU A 920 -10.51 25.92 14.19
N ILE A 921 -10.31 26.23 12.91
CA ILE A 921 -9.47 27.35 12.48
C ILE A 921 -9.98 28.67 13.11
N LEU A 922 -11.26 28.98 13.02
CA LEU A 922 -11.80 30.22 13.57
C LEU A 922 -11.70 30.29 15.12
N GLN A 923 -11.86 29.16 15.81
CA GLN A 923 -11.74 29.11 17.26
C GLN A 923 -10.32 29.42 17.73
N GLU A 924 -9.33 28.82 17.08
CA GLU A 924 -7.93 28.89 17.53
C GLU A 924 -7.24 30.17 17.02
N VAL A 925 -7.54 30.58 15.79
CA VAL A 925 -6.79 31.63 15.07
C VAL A 925 -7.68 32.67 14.37
N GLY A 926 -8.99 32.69 14.64
CA GLY A 926 -9.92 33.67 14.05
C GLY A 926 -9.63 35.13 14.40
N TRP A 927 -8.76 35.39 15.37
CA TRP A 927 -8.28 36.72 15.74
C TRP A 927 -7.11 37.21 14.86
N MET A 928 -6.49 36.35 14.05
CA MET A 928 -5.35 36.69 13.21
C MET A 928 -5.80 37.49 11.97
N PRO A 929 -5.21 38.67 11.69
CA PRO A 929 -5.53 39.42 10.48
C PRO A 929 -5.25 38.61 9.20
N GLY A 930 -6.22 38.54 8.28
CA GLY A 930 -6.10 37.82 7.01
C GLY A 930 -6.56 36.37 7.06
N ILE A 931 -6.96 35.84 8.22
CA ILE A 931 -7.54 34.49 8.34
C ILE A 931 -8.91 34.36 7.65
N ASP A 932 -9.60 35.48 7.45
CA ASP A 932 -10.86 35.57 6.74
C ASP A 932 -10.71 35.42 5.22
N ASP A 933 -9.51 35.64 4.67
CA ASP A 933 -9.15 35.45 3.25
C ASP A 933 -7.78 34.76 3.13
N PRO A 934 -7.68 33.47 3.53
CA PRO A 934 -6.43 32.73 3.46
C PRO A 934 -5.99 32.49 2.02
N ILE A 935 -4.67 32.41 1.82
CA ILE A 935 -4.03 32.06 0.54
C ILE A 935 -4.20 30.57 0.24
N SER A 936 -4.06 29.71 1.25
CA SER A 936 -4.22 28.26 1.10
C SER A 936 -4.67 27.63 2.43
N ILE A 937 -5.34 26.48 2.33
CA ILE A 937 -5.66 25.62 3.48
C ILE A 937 -5.27 24.20 3.08
N THR A 938 -4.07 23.79 3.47
CA THR A 938 -3.47 22.54 3.01
C THR A 938 -3.47 21.51 4.14
N ALA A 939 -4.01 20.33 3.88
CA ALA A 939 -3.96 19.19 4.79
C ALA A 939 -2.83 18.24 4.41
N TYR A 940 -2.17 17.66 5.41
CA TYR A 940 -0.99 16.81 5.28
C TYR A 940 -1.20 15.48 5.98
N ALA A 941 -0.86 14.40 5.27
CA ALA A 941 -0.89 13.03 5.74
C ALA A 941 0.49 12.57 6.21
N SER A 942 0.50 11.54 7.06
CA SER A 942 1.72 10.88 7.53
C SER A 942 2.53 10.20 6.41
N ASP A 943 1.89 9.84 5.29
CA ASP A 943 2.52 9.20 4.13
C ASP A 943 3.11 10.21 3.13
N GLY A 944 3.14 11.50 3.49
CA GLY A 944 3.63 12.59 2.66
C GLY A 944 2.62 13.09 1.62
N TYR A 945 1.43 12.48 1.53
CA TYR A 945 0.35 13.04 0.72
C TYR A 945 -0.13 14.37 1.32
N LYS A 946 -0.42 15.35 0.47
CA LYS A 946 -0.99 16.62 0.88
C LYS A 946 -2.01 17.09 -0.14
N ASN A 947 -3.00 17.85 0.32
CA ASN A 947 -3.98 18.44 -0.57
C ASN A 947 -4.34 19.85 -0.14
N ASP A 948 -4.31 20.81 -1.06
CA ASP A 948 -4.78 22.17 -0.82
C ASP A 948 -6.30 22.23 -0.97
N LEU A 949 -6.99 22.08 0.16
CA LEU A 949 -8.43 22.02 0.24
C LEU A 949 -9.08 23.34 -0.21
N LEU A 950 -8.39 24.48 -0.06
CA LEU A 950 -8.93 25.77 -0.48
C LEU A 950 -9.05 25.86 -2.00
N SER A 951 -8.07 25.35 -2.75
CA SER A 951 -8.13 25.27 -4.22
C SER A 951 -9.25 24.38 -4.73
N VAL A 952 -9.64 23.36 -3.95
CA VAL A 952 -10.66 22.38 -4.31
C VAL A 952 -12.07 22.88 -4.03
N PHE A 953 -12.28 23.50 -2.86
CA PHE A 953 -13.64 23.82 -2.37
C PHE A 953 -13.96 25.30 -2.35
N SER A 954 -12.98 26.17 -2.59
CA SER A 954 -13.04 27.63 -2.38
C SER A 954 -13.43 28.00 -0.94
N MET A 955 -13.43 29.30 -0.63
CA MET A 955 -13.87 29.78 0.70
C MET A 955 -15.33 29.46 1.01
N ASP A 956 -16.19 29.32 -0.01
CA ASP A 956 -17.61 29.01 0.20
C ASP A 956 -17.79 27.59 0.74
N GLY A 957 -17.00 26.61 0.27
CA GLY A 957 -17.05 25.25 0.80
C GLY A 957 -16.67 25.17 2.29
N PHE A 958 -15.66 25.94 2.72
CA PHE A 958 -15.28 26.02 4.13
C PHE A 958 -16.33 26.73 5.01
N ARG A 959 -16.91 27.84 4.52
CA ARG A 959 -17.84 28.65 5.30
C ARG A 959 -19.26 28.10 5.35
N LEU A 960 -19.72 27.53 4.23
CA LEU A 960 -21.10 27.11 4.03
C LEU A 960 -21.27 25.60 3.98
N GLY A 961 -20.18 24.84 3.77
CA GLY A 961 -20.20 23.41 3.49
C GLY A 961 -20.29 23.10 1.98
N VAL A 962 -20.02 21.86 1.62
CA VAL A 962 -20.10 21.32 0.25
C VAL A 962 -21.49 20.72 0.02
N PRO A 963 -22.22 21.10 -1.05
CA PRO A 963 -23.56 20.59 -1.31
C PRO A 963 -23.57 19.10 -1.64
N ASN A 964 -24.49 18.36 -1.06
CA ASN A 964 -24.81 16.98 -1.44
C ASN A 964 -25.71 16.92 -2.70
N GLU A 965 -26.10 15.72 -3.11
CA GLU A 965 -26.99 15.48 -4.27
C GLU A 965 -28.38 16.13 -4.15
N TYR A 966 -28.81 16.49 -2.94
CA TYR A 966 -30.08 17.17 -2.64
C TYR A 966 -29.93 18.69 -2.45
N GLY A 967 -28.70 19.22 -2.52
CA GLY A 967 -28.39 20.63 -2.32
C GLY A 967 -28.23 21.05 -0.85
N ASP A 968 -28.19 20.11 0.10
CA ASP A 968 -27.86 20.40 1.50
C ASP A 968 -26.35 20.46 1.67
N ASN A 969 -25.83 21.53 2.28
CA ASN A 969 -24.41 21.70 2.47
C ASN A 969 -23.90 20.96 3.69
N LYS A 970 -22.80 20.20 3.52
CA LYS A 970 -22.11 19.48 4.59
C LYS A 970 -20.74 20.07 4.88
N PRO A 971 -20.35 20.26 6.15
CA PRO A 971 -19.05 20.83 6.49
C PRO A 971 -17.91 19.89 6.08
N LEU A 972 -16.71 20.45 5.92
CA LEU A 972 -15.50 19.65 5.84
C LEU A 972 -15.08 19.28 7.25
N ILE A 973 -14.84 17.99 7.51
CA ILE A 973 -14.51 17.50 8.84
C ILE A 973 -13.13 16.82 8.88
N LEU A 974 -12.45 17.02 10.00
CA LEU A 974 -11.36 16.18 10.47
C LEU A 974 -12.00 14.99 11.19
N CYS A 975 -12.35 13.99 10.39
CA CYS A 975 -13.01 12.75 10.79
C CYS A 975 -12.09 11.90 11.67
N TYR A 976 -12.62 11.40 12.78
CA TYR A 976 -11.95 10.44 13.66
C TYR A 976 -12.75 9.15 13.86
N ALA A 977 -13.99 9.05 13.37
CA ALA A 977 -14.77 7.82 13.43
C ALA A 977 -15.75 7.67 12.26
N ILE A 978 -16.03 6.42 11.88
CA ILE A 978 -16.94 6.05 10.80
C ILE A 978 -17.89 4.94 11.29
N ASN A 979 -19.19 5.10 11.04
CA ASN A 979 -20.26 4.14 11.33
C ASN A 979 -20.23 3.58 12.77
N GLY A 980 -19.87 4.40 13.76
CA GLY A 980 -19.77 3.97 15.15
C GLY A 980 -18.38 3.51 15.61
N TYR A 981 -17.39 3.47 14.73
CA TYR A 981 -16.07 2.93 15.02
C TYR A 981 -14.99 4.00 14.86
N PRO A 982 -14.15 4.24 15.89
CA PRO A 982 -12.98 5.10 15.77
C PRO A 982 -12.05 4.65 14.65
N LEU A 983 -11.44 5.60 13.95
CA LEU A 983 -10.53 5.33 12.84
C LEU A 983 -9.22 4.73 13.33
N VAL A 984 -8.77 3.67 12.68
CA VAL A 984 -7.49 3.01 12.94
C VAL A 984 -6.54 3.25 11.79
N ASP A 985 -5.24 3.09 12.02
CA ASP A 985 -4.22 3.30 11.00
C ASP A 985 -4.41 2.36 9.81
N ASN A 986 -4.54 1.05 10.03
CA ASN A 986 -4.58 0.06 8.95
C ASN A 986 -5.59 -1.08 9.18
N GLU A 987 -5.86 -1.85 8.13
CA GLU A 987 -6.85 -2.95 8.19
C GLU A 987 -6.40 -4.14 9.04
N ASN A 988 -5.11 -4.26 9.36
CA ASN A 988 -4.60 -5.27 10.28
C ASN A 988 -4.71 -4.81 11.75
N HIS A 989 -5.07 -3.54 11.99
CA HIS A 989 -5.26 -3.05 13.34
C HIS A 989 -6.43 -3.76 14.01
N GLU A 990 -6.27 -4.05 15.28
CA GLU A 990 -7.18 -4.89 16.05
C GLU A 990 -8.54 -4.24 16.37
N GLY A 991 -8.67 -2.94 16.10
CA GLY A 991 -9.92 -2.17 16.13
C GLY A 991 -10.54 -1.97 14.74
N TYR A 992 -9.92 -2.48 13.67
CA TYR A 992 -10.49 -2.46 12.32
C TYR A 992 -11.69 -3.40 12.20
N THR A 993 -12.71 -2.95 11.48
CA THR A 993 -13.81 -3.80 11.05
C THR A 993 -14.19 -3.48 9.61
N GLY A 994 -14.22 -4.51 8.76
CA GLY A 994 -14.70 -4.38 7.38
C GLY A 994 -16.16 -3.97 7.27
N LEU A 995 -16.94 -4.05 8.36
CA LEU A 995 -18.32 -3.54 8.41
C LEU A 995 -18.37 -2.02 8.35
N ALA A 996 -17.40 -1.34 8.98
CA ALA A 996 -17.34 0.12 9.03
C ALA A 996 -16.30 0.70 8.05
N GLY A 997 -15.31 -0.09 7.64
CA GLY A 997 -14.21 0.39 6.79
C GLY A 997 -13.36 1.46 7.48
N ASN A 998 -13.18 1.36 8.81
CA ASN A 998 -12.60 2.40 9.65
C ASN A 998 -11.06 2.52 9.58
N ALA A 999 -10.41 2.15 8.48
CA ALA A 999 -8.97 2.30 8.29
C ALA A 999 -8.59 3.67 7.68
N GLY A 1000 -7.30 4.03 7.71
CA GLY A 1000 -6.78 5.29 7.16
C GLY A 1000 -6.81 6.45 8.17
N GLY A 1001 -6.73 6.13 9.46
CA GLY A 1001 -6.76 7.03 10.61
C GLY A 1001 -5.40 7.26 11.30
N PRO A 1002 -5.39 7.77 12.54
CA PRO A 1002 -6.58 7.99 13.40
C PRO A 1002 -7.40 9.24 13.06
N LEU A 1003 -6.90 10.05 12.12
CA LEU A 1003 -7.58 11.25 11.61
C LEU A 1003 -7.61 11.23 10.08
N ARG A 1004 -8.70 11.75 9.50
CA ARG A 1004 -8.91 11.82 8.05
C ARG A 1004 -9.70 13.06 7.66
N ILE A 1005 -9.37 13.68 6.54
CA ILE A 1005 -10.22 14.73 5.96
C ILE A 1005 -11.37 14.11 5.16
N VAL A 1006 -12.60 14.51 5.46
CA VAL A 1006 -13.80 14.10 4.74
C VAL A 1006 -14.58 15.34 4.27
N ALA A 1007 -15.02 15.29 3.02
CA ALA A 1007 -15.82 16.32 2.37
C ALA A 1007 -16.77 15.66 1.37
N GLU A 1008 -18.01 16.17 1.27
CA GLU A 1008 -19.05 15.59 0.41
C GLU A 1008 -18.67 15.70 -1.09
N THR A 1009 -19.10 14.73 -1.91
CA THR A 1009 -18.92 14.66 -3.39
C THR A 1009 -17.49 14.65 -3.99
N ASN A 1010 -16.41 14.85 -3.23
CA ASN A 1010 -15.05 14.90 -3.78
C ASN A 1010 -14.10 13.87 -3.14
N GLN A 1011 -13.84 12.77 -3.87
CA GLN A 1011 -12.96 11.70 -3.40
C GLN A 1011 -11.48 12.14 -3.32
N GLY A 1012 -11.02 13.02 -4.22
CA GLY A 1012 -9.63 13.48 -4.27
C GLY A 1012 -9.23 14.36 -3.08
N ALA A 1013 -10.22 14.98 -2.42
CA ALA A 1013 -10.03 15.78 -1.21
C ALA A 1013 -9.78 14.96 0.06
N SER A 1014 -9.99 13.65 0.02
CA SER A 1014 -9.84 12.79 1.19
C SER A 1014 -8.35 12.57 1.52
N VAL A 1015 -7.85 13.26 2.54
CA VAL A 1015 -6.51 13.04 3.10
C VAL A 1015 -6.61 12.04 4.25
N LYS A 1016 -6.22 10.78 4.01
CA LYS A 1016 -6.11 9.74 5.05
C LYS A 1016 -4.88 10.01 5.93
N HIS A 1017 -4.89 9.53 7.17
CA HIS A 1017 -3.79 9.71 8.13
C HIS A 1017 -3.38 11.19 8.32
N CYS A 1018 -4.37 12.07 8.34
CA CYS A 1018 -4.15 13.51 8.42
C CYS A 1018 -3.51 13.86 9.77
N MET A 1019 -2.30 14.41 9.73
CA MET A 1019 -1.56 14.81 10.93
C MET A 1019 -1.49 16.31 11.10
N LYS A 1020 -1.86 17.08 10.06
CA LYS A 1020 -1.59 18.52 10.07
C LYS A 1020 -2.41 19.29 9.07
N ILE A 1021 -2.79 20.51 9.46
CA ILE A 1021 -3.39 21.51 8.56
C ILE A 1021 -2.57 22.78 8.63
N VAL A 1022 -2.19 23.32 7.47
CA VAL A 1022 -1.49 24.60 7.33
C VAL A 1022 -2.38 25.60 6.64
N VAL A 1023 -2.65 26.72 7.31
CA VAL A 1023 -3.35 27.87 6.76
C VAL A 1023 -2.31 28.94 6.43
N THR A 1024 -2.16 29.26 5.15
CA THR A 1024 -1.27 30.33 4.71
C THR A 1024 -2.10 31.61 4.54
N ILE A 1025 -1.67 32.72 5.12
CA ILE A 1025 -2.36 34.02 5.05
C ILE A 1025 -1.43 35.13 4.54
N LYS A 1026 -2.00 36.19 3.99
CA LYS A 1026 -1.24 37.34 3.46
C LYS A 1026 -0.68 38.20 4.62
N GLY A 1027 0.59 38.62 4.54
CA GLY A 1027 1.14 39.67 5.41
C GLY A 1027 2.54 39.40 5.94
N SER A 1028 3.21 40.46 6.40
CA SER A 1028 4.59 40.45 6.92
C SER A 1028 4.67 40.85 8.40
N GLU A 1029 3.54 40.86 9.11
CA GLU A 1029 3.48 41.23 10.52
C GLU A 1029 3.75 39.99 11.39
N ASN A 1030 4.55 40.15 12.43
CA ASN A 1030 4.89 39.04 13.32
C ASN A 1030 3.71 38.75 14.25
N PHE A 1031 3.25 37.50 14.30
CA PHE A 1031 2.09 37.11 15.12
C PHE A 1031 2.23 37.41 16.62
N ASN A 1032 3.47 37.66 17.09
CA ASN A 1032 3.80 37.90 18.50
C ASN A 1032 3.72 39.37 18.97
N SER A 1033 3.24 40.34 18.17
CA SER A 1033 3.25 41.76 18.58
C SER A 1033 1.96 42.32 19.19
N VAL A 1034 1.00 41.49 19.58
CA VAL A 1034 -0.17 41.95 20.36
C VAL A 1034 0.02 41.53 21.82
N ASP A 1035 0.29 42.51 22.68
CA ASP A 1035 0.24 42.38 24.14
C ASP A 1035 -1.06 41.65 24.56
N GLN A 1036 -0.96 40.37 24.92
CA GLN A 1036 -1.97 39.70 25.71
C GLN A 1036 -1.86 40.19 27.16
N ASN A 1037 -2.36 41.40 27.41
CA ASN A 1037 -2.75 41.84 28.73
C ASN A 1037 -4.15 42.47 28.65
N GLU A 1038 -5.06 41.89 29.42
CA GLU A 1038 -6.38 42.37 29.84
C GLU A 1038 -7.54 42.32 28.81
N GLY A 1039 -8.49 41.41 29.09
CA GLY A 1039 -9.91 41.76 29.06
C GLY A 1039 -10.85 40.83 28.28
N ASP A 1040 -11.48 39.91 29.02
CA ASP A 1040 -12.76 39.24 28.74
C ASP A 1040 -12.94 38.47 27.41
N LYS A 1041 -12.68 37.16 27.46
CA LYS A 1041 -13.75 36.12 27.44
C LYS A 1041 -13.21 34.73 27.73
#